data_AF-A0A653BQK0-F1
#
_entry.id   AF-A0A653BQK0-F1
#
_cell.length_a   1.000
_cell.length_b   1.000
_cell.length_c   1.000
_cell.angle_alpha   90.00
_cell.angle_beta   90.00
_cell.angle_gamma   90.00
#
_symmetry.space_group_name_H-M   'P 1'
#
loop_
_entity.id
_entity.type
_entity.pdbx_description
1 polymer ?
#
loop_
_entity_poly.entity_id
_entity_poly.type
_entity_poly.pdbx_seq_one_letter_code
_entity_poly.pdbx_strand_id
1 'polypeptide(L)'
;MRFSSFIIGLTTSITFTVQAANVDEYINQLPAGANLALMVQKVGAQAPAIDYHSQQMALPASTQKVITALAALLQLGPDFRFTTTLETKGNVEGGELKGDLIARFGGDPTFKRQDVRNMVAALKKSGVTKIDGNVLIDTSIFASHDKAPGWPWNDMTQCFSAPPAAAIVDRNCFSVSLYSAPKPNDLAFIRVASYYPVTMFSQVRTLAKGSPEAQYCELDVVPGDLNRYTLTGCLSQRADPLPLAFAIQDGAGYAGAIFKDELKQAGITYTGTLLRQTQVNEPGTVIASKQSAPLHDLLKIMLKKSDNMIADTVFRMIGHARFGVPGTWRAGSDAVRQILRQQAGIDLGNTIAVDGSGLSRHNLISPATMMQVLQYIAQHDAELNFITMLPLAGHDGSLQYRAGLHAAGVDGKVSAKTGSLQGVYNLAGFITTASGQRMAFVQYLSGYAVEPADQRNRRIPLEGLALALGNEGYALDCAATAAEADALIQSGEYSLVILDLGLPDKDGATLLSQWRRRGVDNPVLILTARDAIEDRINGLDSGADDYLVKPFALAELQARVRALIRRYQGHSDNLLTDGDITLNLQTQQVLRRSQPVEVTPKEFALLTRLIMRSGQTVHRETLQQDIYSWQDDPGSNTLELISVIWLWHESREQIGFLVNETLSAKSRNNHVEKEIREAIASLLVPSLVMVGFTLFFSFWAVTWITRPLNKLRASLANRSADNLTPLPMYSDMEEIGAVTTSLNQLLARLDHTIQQERLFTADAAHELRTPLAGIRLHLELMAQSGSPQAAPLVSRIDQLMHTVEQLLMLARAGQAMASGHYETVNWTETIIAPLSLEHEAREHTVIWPAHSPLTVQGDAVLLRLMLRNLLENAARYSPARTTIEVTLAETEDGTRVSVIDQGPGIDDAHRQSITEPFRRLDQRYGGSGLGLSIVQRIVQLHHGRLTLENGAEGGLIASCWLPAKIG
;
A
#
# COMPACT_ATOMS: atom_id res chain seq x y z
N MET A 1 75.71 -25.40 21.88
CA MET A 1 74.85 -24.37 22.52
C MET A 1 74.40 -23.38 21.44
N ARG A 2 73.08 -23.18 21.32
CA ARG A 2 72.30 -22.00 20.82
C ARG A 2 72.62 -21.43 19.42
N PHE A 3 71.78 -21.66 18.39
CA PHE A 3 70.47 -21.06 18.00
C PHE A 3 70.56 -19.75 17.18
N SER A 4 70.13 -19.81 15.90
CA SER A 4 69.23 -18.90 15.11
C SER A 4 69.49 -17.37 15.08
N SER A 5 69.18 -16.55 14.07
CA SER A 5 68.64 -16.64 12.70
C SER A 5 68.64 -15.21 12.08
N PHE A 6 68.77 -15.13 10.75
CA PHE A 6 68.15 -14.18 9.79
C PHE A 6 67.88 -12.70 10.14
N ILE A 7 68.46 -11.78 9.35
CA ILE A 7 67.80 -10.54 8.84
C ILE A 7 68.29 -10.27 7.41
N ILE A 8 67.38 -10.28 6.42
CA ILE A 8 67.54 -9.67 5.08
C ILE A 8 66.25 -8.90 4.75
N GLY A 9 66.42 -7.62 4.41
CA GLY A 9 65.73 -6.88 3.33
C GLY A 9 64.22 -6.66 3.42
N LEU A 10 63.81 -5.39 3.61
CA LEU A 10 62.52 -4.90 3.13
C LEU A 10 62.71 -3.59 2.34
N THR A 11 62.49 -3.69 1.03
CA THR A 11 62.26 -2.59 0.10
C THR A 11 60.88 -2.00 0.34
N THR A 12 60.80 -0.70 0.57
CA THR A 12 59.56 0.08 0.72
C THR A 12 58.94 0.39 -0.64
N SER A 13 57.84 -0.29 -0.96
CA SER A 13 56.89 0.12 -2.01
C SER A 13 55.90 1.11 -1.41
N ILE A 14 55.93 2.37 -1.84
CA ILE A 14 54.89 3.36 -1.51
C ILE A 14 53.70 3.08 -2.44
N THR A 15 52.70 2.37 -1.94
CA THR A 15 51.39 2.26 -2.58
C THR A 15 50.59 3.53 -2.27
N PHE A 16 50.26 4.32 -3.30
CA PHE A 16 49.22 5.34 -3.21
C PHE A 16 47.88 4.65 -2.97
N THR A 17 47.37 4.72 -1.74
CA THR A 17 45.99 4.38 -1.43
C THR A 17 45.08 5.48 -1.96
N VAL A 18 44.29 5.16 -2.98
CA VAL A 18 43.15 5.99 -3.40
C VAL A 18 42.19 6.04 -2.21
N GLN A 19 41.93 7.23 -1.66
CA GLN A 19 40.86 7.43 -0.67
C GLN A 19 39.54 7.01 -1.31
N ALA A 20 38.97 5.90 -0.84
CA ALA A 20 37.59 5.53 -1.18
C ALA A 20 36.66 6.64 -0.68
N ALA A 21 35.70 7.05 -1.50
CA ALA A 21 34.67 7.99 -1.09
C ALA A 21 33.88 7.38 0.09
N ASN A 22 33.70 8.16 1.16
CA ASN A 22 33.08 7.69 2.40
C ASN A 22 31.54 7.64 2.25
N VAL A 23 31.03 6.58 1.59
CA VAL A 23 29.57 6.40 1.34
C VAL A 23 28.78 6.46 2.65
N ASP A 24 29.34 5.94 3.75
CA ASP A 24 28.72 5.90 5.07
C ASP A 24 28.39 7.29 5.63
N GLU A 25 29.19 8.32 5.32
CA GLU A 25 28.92 9.69 5.77
C GLU A 25 27.64 10.26 5.12
N TYR A 26 27.38 9.90 3.87
CA TYR A 26 26.17 10.32 3.16
C TYR A 26 24.93 9.52 3.58
N ILE A 27 25.11 8.29 4.07
CA ILE A 27 24.00 7.47 4.59
C ILE A 27 23.41 8.10 5.86
N ASN A 28 24.23 8.75 6.69
CA ASN A 28 23.75 9.44 7.89
C ASN A 28 22.81 10.62 7.59
N GLN A 29 22.74 11.08 6.35
CA GLN A 29 21.78 12.11 5.91
C GLN A 29 20.42 11.53 5.49
N LEU A 30 20.33 10.20 5.36
CA LEU A 30 19.10 9.50 5.01
C LEU A 30 18.28 9.20 6.28
N PRO A 31 16.95 9.06 6.16
CA PRO A 31 16.13 8.66 7.29
C PRO A 31 16.55 7.32 7.88
N ALA A 32 16.39 7.18 9.20
CA ALA A 32 16.67 5.93 9.89
C ALA A 32 15.89 4.75 9.26
N GLY A 33 16.57 3.63 9.05
CA GLY A 33 15.99 2.43 8.42
C GLY A 33 15.99 2.44 6.89
N ALA A 34 16.45 3.51 6.24
CA ALA A 34 16.70 3.51 4.81
C ALA A 34 17.83 2.52 4.44
N ASN A 35 17.69 1.86 3.29
CA ASN A 35 18.64 0.86 2.81
C ASN A 35 19.20 1.28 1.45
N LEU A 36 20.51 1.46 1.40
CA LEU A 36 21.26 1.85 0.20
C LEU A 36 22.05 0.66 -0.35
N ALA A 37 21.93 0.42 -1.65
CA ALA A 37 22.83 -0.42 -2.43
C ALA A 37 23.33 0.39 -3.64
N LEU A 38 24.63 0.58 -3.74
CA LEU A 38 25.28 1.49 -4.69
C LEU A 38 26.46 0.80 -5.39
N MET A 39 26.52 0.95 -6.71
CA MET A 39 27.66 0.52 -7.50
C MET A 39 28.02 1.58 -8.53
N VAL A 40 29.29 1.93 -8.65
CA VAL A 40 29.82 2.87 -9.66
C VAL A 40 31.03 2.23 -10.31
N GLN A 41 31.04 2.15 -11.64
CA GLN A 41 32.06 1.45 -12.39
C GLN A 41 32.39 2.21 -13.68
N LYS A 42 33.69 2.36 -13.96
CA LYS A 42 34.14 2.95 -15.23
C LYS A 42 33.67 2.07 -16.39
N VAL A 43 33.18 2.70 -17.47
CA VAL A 43 32.74 1.94 -18.65
C VAL A 43 33.91 1.11 -19.20
N GLY A 44 33.69 -0.20 -19.36
CA GLY A 44 34.68 -1.16 -19.85
C GLY A 44 35.71 -1.65 -18.83
N ALA A 45 35.69 -1.15 -17.58
CA ALA A 45 36.55 -1.66 -16.52
C ALA A 45 36.02 -2.98 -15.94
N GLN A 46 36.89 -3.82 -15.38
CA GLN A 46 36.50 -5.09 -14.75
C GLN A 46 36.08 -4.94 -13.27
N ALA A 47 36.60 -3.92 -12.58
CA ALA A 47 36.32 -3.67 -11.16
C ALA A 47 35.57 -2.35 -10.96
N PRO A 48 34.64 -2.27 -9.99
CA PRO A 48 33.96 -1.04 -9.62
C PRO A 48 34.92 -0.06 -8.92
N ALA A 49 34.65 1.23 -9.08
CA ALA A 49 35.30 2.30 -8.32
C ALA A 49 34.62 2.51 -6.96
N ILE A 50 33.30 2.31 -6.89
CA ILE A 50 32.52 2.30 -5.65
C ILE A 50 31.66 1.05 -5.66
N ASP A 51 31.72 0.28 -4.59
CA ASP A 51 30.90 -0.90 -4.37
C ASP A 51 30.41 -0.90 -2.92
N TYR A 52 29.11 -0.66 -2.75
CA TYR A 52 28.43 -0.68 -1.47
C TYR A 52 27.19 -1.55 -1.60
N HIS A 53 27.25 -2.77 -1.04
CA HIS A 53 26.14 -3.73 -1.07
C HIS A 53 25.65 -4.06 -2.50
N SER A 54 26.53 -4.02 -3.52
CA SER A 54 26.12 -4.14 -4.92
C SER A 54 25.46 -5.47 -5.30
N GLN A 55 25.68 -6.53 -4.51
CA GLN A 55 25.06 -7.85 -4.70
C GLN A 55 23.68 -7.97 -4.03
N GLN A 56 23.30 -7.00 -3.20
CA GLN A 56 22.03 -7.01 -2.49
C GLN A 56 20.87 -6.78 -3.47
N MET A 57 19.87 -7.65 -3.41
CA MET A 57 18.66 -7.51 -4.21
C MET A 57 17.81 -6.36 -3.69
N ALA A 58 17.29 -5.53 -4.59
CA ALA A 58 16.39 -4.42 -4.25
C ALA A 58 15.26 -4.29 -5.28
N LEU A 59 14.23 -3.54 -4.90
CA LEU A 59 13.16 -3.10 -5.80
C LEU A 59 13.76 -2.11 -6.81
N PRO A 60 13.76 -2.39 -8.13
CA PRO A 60 14.28 -1.47 -9.14
C PRO A 60 13.36 -0.26 -9.36
N ALA A 61 12.07 -0.40 -9.10
CA ALA A 61 11.06 0.55 -9.59
C ALA A 61 11.25 0.82 -11.10
N SER A 62 11.02 2.05 -11.57
CA SER A 62 11.13 2.40 -12.98
C SER A 62 12.53 2.29 -13.62
N THR A 63 13.59 1.92 -12.89
CA THR A 63 14.86 1.54 -13.54
C THR A 63 14.73 0.22 -14.31
N GLN A 64 13.71 -0.60 -14.01
CA GLN A 64 13.35 -1.80 -14.78
C GLN A 64 13.16 -1.51 -16.28
N LYS A 65 12.68 -0.31 -16.62
CA LYS A 65 12.49 0.15 -18.00
C LYS A 65 13.79 0.17 -18.81
N VAL A 66 14.96 0.23 -18.17
CA VAL A 66 16.26 0.11 -18.84
C VAL A 66 16.44 -1.29 -19.43
N ILE A 67 16.10 -2.32 -18.65
CA ILE A 67 16.12 -3.72 -19.10
C ILE A 67 15.10 -3.94 -20.21
N THR A 68 13.88 -3.43 -20.03
CA THR A 68 12.82 -3.55 -21.04
C THR A 68 13.21 -2.89 -22.34
N ALA A 69 13.76 -1.67 -22.32
CA ALA A 69 14.21 -0.98 -23.52
C ALA A 69 15.31 -1.76 -24.25
N LEU A 70 16.29 -2.30 -23.52
CA LEU A 70 17.38 -3.07 -24.13
C LEU A 70 16.83 -4.34 -24.78
N ALA A 71 16.04 -5.13 -24.05
CA ALA A 71 15.43 -6.34 -24.59
C ALA A 71 14.51 -6.06 -25.78
N ALA A 72 13.80 -4.92 -25.78
CA ALA A 72 12.94 -4.50 -26.87
C ALA A 72 13.74 -4.20 -28.15
N LEU A 73 14.84 -3.44 -28.04
CA LEU A 73 15.70 -3.15 -29.19
C LEU A 73 16.34 -4.42 -29.77
N LEU A 74 16.76 -5.35 -28.91
CA LEU A 74 17.37 -6.62 -29.33
C LEU A 74 16.36 -7.59 -29.98
N GLN A 75 15.11 -7.61 -29.51
CA GLN A 75 14.10 -8.56 -30.00
C GLN A 75 13.25 -8.02 -31.15
N LEU A 76 12.84 -6.76 -31.08
CA LEU A 76 11.88 -6.16 -32.02
C LEU A 76 12.58 -5.25 -33.05
N GLY A 77 13.75 -4.70 -32.70
CA GLY A 77 14.45 -3.70 -33.51
C GLY A 77 13.86 -2.29 -33.38
N PRO A 78 14.65 -1.24 -33.68
CA PRO A 78 14.25 0.16 -33.48
C PRO A 78 13.06 0.60 -34.35
N ASP A 79 12.86 -0.05 -35.50
CA ASP A 79 11.84 0.28 -36.49
C ASP A 79 10.50 -0.43 -36.26
N PHE A 80 10.40 -1.31 -35.25
CA PHE A 80 9.14 -1.97 -34.92
C PHE A 80 8.03 -0.96 -34.69
N ARG A 81 6.80 -1.30 -35.11
CA ARG A 81 5.61 -0.48 -34.89
C ARG A 81 4.46 -1.36 -34.41
N PHE A 82 3.77 -0.89 -33.37
CA PHE A 82 2.48 -1.46 -33.02
C PHE A 82 1.49 -1.18 -34.15
N THR A 83 0.63 -2.14 -34.43
CA THR A 83 -0.32 -2.07 -35.54
C THR A 83 -1.72 -2.37 -35.05
N THR A 84 -2.67 -1.50 -35.39
CA THR A 84 -4.11 -1.72 -35.22
C THR A 84 -4.73 -1.77 -36.61
N THR A 85 -5.59 -2.76 -36.87
CA THR A 85 -6.23 -2.97 -38.17
C THR A 85 -7.76 -3.01 -38.03
N LEU A 86 -8.41 -2.57 -39.09
CA LEU A 86 -9.84 -2.77 -39.30
C LEU A 86 -9.98 -3.72 -40.49
N GLU A 87 -10.52 -4.90 -40.22
CA GLU A 87 -10.57 -6.04 -41.12
C GLU A 87 -12.01 -6.44 -41.42
N THR A 88 -12.26 -6.99 -42.60
CA THR A 88 -13.56 -7.57 -42.95
C THR A 88 -13.42 -9.06 -43.24
N LYS A 89 -14.35 -9.86 -42.71
CA LYS A 89 -14.51 -11.27 -43.07
C LYS A 89 -15.88 -11.47 -43.70
N GLY A 90 -15.92 -11.46 -45.03
CA GLY A 90 -17.15 -11.53 -45.81
C GLY A 90 -17.02 -10.74 -47.12
N ASN A 91 -18.03 -10.85 -47.97
CA ASN A 91 -18.10 -10.13 -49.23
C ASN A 91 -18.86 -8.81 -49.05
N VAL A 92 -18.48 -7.77 -49.79
CA VAL A 92 -19.21 -6.50 -49.83
C VAL A 92 -20.05 -6.46 -51.10
N GLU A 93 -21.38 -6.47 -50.96
CA GLU A 93 -22.34 -6.46 -52.07
C GLU A 93 -23.27 -5.25 -51.92
N GLY A 94 -23.33 -4.38 -52.94
CA GLY A 94 -24.22 -3.20 -52.90
C GLY A 94 -23.95 -2.23 -51.73
N GLY A 95 -22.74 -2.25 -51.18
CA GLY A 95 -22.36 -1.46 -49.99
C GLY A 95 -22.74 -2.10 -48.64
N GLU A 96 -23.23 -3.35 -48.64
CA GLU A 96 -23.47 -4.16 -47.46
C GLU A 96 -22.37 -5.22 -47.31
N LEU A 97 -21.68 -5.25 -46.16
CA LEU A 97 -20.75 -6.31 -45.80
C LEU A 97 -21.55 -7.51 -45.29
N LYS A 98 -21.54 -8.63 -46.03
CA LYS A 98 -22.12 -9.91 -45.61
C LYS A 98 -21.11 -10.69 -44.77
N GLY A 99 -21.04 -10.33 -43.48
CA GLY A 99 -20.10 -10.93 -42.53
C GLY A 99 -19.67 -9.94 -41.44
N ASP A 100 -18.56 -10.25 -40.78
CA ASP A 100 -18.13 -9.53 -39.57
C ASP A 100 -17.09 -8.44 -39.89
N LEU A 101 -17.19 -7.33 -39.14
CA LEU A 101 -16.16 -6.31 -39.05
C LEU A 101 -15.29 -6.59 -37.83
N ILE A 102 -13.97 -6.58 -37.99
CA ILE A 102 -13.02 -6.91 -36.93
C ILE A 102 -12.09 -5.72 -36.70
N ALA A 103 -12.11 -5.14 -35.51
CA ALA A 103 -11.11 -4.19 -35.06
C ALA A 103 -10.05 -4.96 -34.26
N ARG A 104 -8.91 -5.25 -34.89
CA ARG A 104 -7.80 -5.98 -34.29
C ARG A 104 -6.81 -5.02 -33.68
N PHE A 105 -6.69 -5.10 -32.36
CA PHE A 105 -5.80 -4.25 -31.59
C PHE A 105 -4.46 -4.94 -31.34
N GLY A 106 -3.37 -4.23 -31.62
CA GLY A 106 -2.00 -4.74 -31.43
C GLY A 106 -1.32 -4.35 -30.13
N GLY A 107 -2.01 -3.70 -29.18
CA GLY A 107 -1.39 -3.16 -27.97
C GLY A 107 -0.68 -1.82 -28.17
N ASP A 108 -1.09 -1.01 -29.14
CA ASP A 108 -0.50 0.32 -29.39
C ASP A 108 -0.79 1.28 -28.22
N PRO A 109 0.22 1.69 -27.41
CA PRO A 109 0.02 2.57 -26.26
C PRO A 109 -0.27 4.02 -26.65
N THR A 110 -0.17 4.37 -27.94
CA THR A 110 -0.34 5.73 -28.48
C THR A 110 -1.61 5.92 -29.30
N PHE A 111 -2.42 4.87 -29.46
CA PHE A 111 -3.63 4.89 -30.27
C PHE A 111 -4.69 5.80 -29.67
N LYS A 112 -5.33 6.63 -30.51
CA LYS A 112 -6.23 7.71 -30.09
C LYS A 112 -7.65 7.51 -30.61
N ARG A 113 -8.63 8.18 -30.00
CA ARG A 113 -10.01 8.23 -30.55
C ARG A 113 -10.07 8.73 -31.99
N GLN A 114 -9.23 9.70 -32.34
CA GLN A 114 -9.15 10.19 -33.72
C GLN A 114 -8.69 9.12 -34.71
N ASP A 115 -7.86 8.15 -34.28
CA ASP A 115 -7.43 7.05 -35.14
C ASP A 115 -8.59 6.09 -35.44
N VAL A 116 -9.44 5.80 -34.44
CA VAL A 116 -10.69 5.04 -34.65
C VAL A 116 -11.57 5.74 -35.69
N ARG A 117 -11.80 7.05 -35.52
CA ARG A 117 -12.60 7.85 -36.44
C ARG A 117 -12.04 7.82 -37.87
N ASN A 118 -10.72 7.91 -38.02
CA ASN A 118 -10.06 7.85 -39.32
C ASN A 118 -10.21 6.46 -39.98
N MET A 119 -10.07 5.37 -39.21
CA MET A 119 -10.25 4.00 -39.71
C MET A 119 -11.70 3.72 -40.12
N VAL A 120 -12.67 4.20 -39.34
CA VAL A 120 -14.10 4.11 -39.70
C VAL A 120 -14.42 4.94 -40.94
N ALA A 121 -13.82 6.13 -41.09
CA ALA A 121 -13.97 6.93 -42.30
C ALA A 121 -13.39 6.21 -43.54
N ALA A 122 -12.28 5.49 -43.39
CA ALA A 122 -11.71 4.67 -44.45
C ALA A 122 -12.63 3.48 -44.82
N LEU A 123 -13.27 2.83 -43.84
CA LEU A 123 -14.30 1.82 -44.07
C LEU A 123 -15.50 2.40 -44.85
N LYS A 124 -15.96 3.60 -44.50
CA LYS A 124 -17.04 4.25 -45.26
C LYS A 124 -16.60 4.52 -46.70
N LYS A 125 -15.36 4.97 -46.89
CA LYS A 125 -14.77 5.28 -48.20
C LYS A 125 -14.58 4.02 -49.07
N SER A 126 -14.42 2.84 -48.48
CA SER A 126 -14.37 1.57 -49.23
C SER A 126 -15.74 1.11 -49.74
N GLY A 127 -16.81 1.85 -49.42
CA GLY A 127 -18.17 1.60 -49.91
C GLY A 127 -19.06 0.88 -48.91
N VAL A 128 -18.56 0.52 -47.72
CA VAL A 128 -19.37 -0.15 -46.69
C VAL A 128 -20.28 0.86 -45.99
N THR A 129 -21.59 0.60 -46.04
CA THR A 129 -22.64 1.41 -45.43
C THR A 129 -23.49 0.63 -44.44
N LYS A 130 -23.51 -0.70 -44.56
CA LYS A 130 -24.18 -1.63 -43.65
C LYS A 130 -23.31 -2.86 -43.42
N ILE A 131 -23.35 -3.41 -42.22
CA ILE A 131 -22.67 -4.65 -41.81
C ILE A 131 -23.75 -5.66 -41.41
N ASP A 132 -23.91 -6.71 -42.21
CA ASP A 132 -24.81 -7.82 -41.93
C ASP A 132 -24.06 -8.89 -41.12
N GLY A 133 -23.74 -8.54 -39.87
CA GLY A 133 -22.90 -9.32 -38.98
C GLY A 133 -22.53 -8.56 -37.71
N ASN A 134 -21.53 -9.08 -36.99
CA ASN A 134 -21.07 -8.54 -35.72
C ASN A 134 -19.90 -7.55 -35.92
N VAL A 135 -19.66 -6.77 -34.86
CA VAL A 135 -18.43 -5.98 -34.71
C VAL A 135 -17.57 -6.65 -33.65
N LEU A 136 -16.43 -7.21 -34.06
CA LEU A 136 -15.53 -7.96 -33.20
C LEU A 136 -14.37 -7.07 -32.75
N ILE A 137 -14.17 -6.97 -31.43
CA ILE A 137 -12.99 -6.35 -30.83
C ILE A 137 -11.98 -7.45 -30.55
N ASP A 138 -11.00 -7.58 -31.43
CA ASP A 138 -9.99 -8.62 -31.35
C ASP A 138 -8.80 -8.16 -30.51
N THR A 139 -8.61 -8.86 -29.39
CA THR A 139 -7.50 -8.67 -28.46
C THR A 139 -6.60 -9.90 -28.38
N SER A 140 -6.64 -10.80 -29.36
CA SER A 140 -5.97 -12.11 -29.31
C SER A 140 -4.45 -12.05 -29.30
N ILE A 141 -3.86 -10.86 -29.57
CA ILE A 141 -2.43 -10.65 -29.48
C ILE A 141 -1.91 -10.84 -28.05
N PHE A 142 -2.74 -10.57 -27.04
CA PHE A 142 -2.43 -10.77 -25.63
C PHE A 142 -3.43 -11.71 -24.97
N ALA A 143 -2.99 -12.39 -23.91
CA ALA A 143 -3.82 -13.30 -23.11
C ALA A 143 -3.54 -13.12 -21.61
N SER A 144 -4.31 -13.85 -20.78
CA SER A 144 -4.30 -13.72 -19.32
C SER A 144 -4.73 -12.31 -18.87
N HIS A 145 -4.28 -11.87 -17.70
CA HIS A 145 -4.63 -10.58 -17.13
C HIS A 145 -3.85 -9.44 -17.82
N ASP A 146 -4.49 -8.28 -17.95
CA ASP A 146 -3.82 -7.04 -18.37
C ASP A 146 -3.11 -6.32 -17.21
N LYS A 147 -2.92 -6.99 -16.08
CA LYS A 147 -2.27 -6.47 -14.87
C LYS A 147 -1.18 -7.46 -14.43
N ALA A 148 0.02 -6.96 -14.16
CA ALA A 148 1.12 -7.85 -13.80
C ALA A 148 1.02 -8.31 -12.33
N PRO A 149 1.59 -9.47 -11.98
CA PRO A 149 1.65 -9.94 -10.59
C PRO A 149 2.39 -8.93 -9.70
N GLY A 150 1.89 -8.69 -8.49
CA GLY A 150 2.53 -7.83 -7.49
C GLY A 150 2.29 -6.32 -7.66
N TRP A 151 1.38 -5.91 -8.56
CA TRP A 151 0.90 -4.53 -8.62
C TRP A 151 -0.01 -4.21 -7.42
N PRO A 152 0.15 -3.03 -6.78
CA PRO A 152 -0.76 -2.60 -5.72
C PRO A 152 -2.18 -2.40 -6.27
N TRP A 153 -3.17 -3.03 -5.63
CA TRP A 153 -4.57 -2.98 -6.09
C TRP A 153 -5.17 -1.57 -6.02
N ASN A 154 -4.76 -0.79 -5.02
CA ASN A 154 -5.23 0.57 -4.77
C ASN A 154 -4.79 1.58 -5.84
N ASP A 155 -3.69 1.31 -6.55
CA ASP A 155 -3.23 2.14 -7.66
C ASP A 155 -3.93 1.83 -8.99
N MET A 156 -4.69 0.73 -9.08
CA MET A 156 -5.29 0.26 -10.34
C MET A 156 -6.32 1.20 -10.95
N THR A 157 -6.87 2.15 -10.19
CA THR A 157 -7.77 3.19 -10.69
C THR A 157 -7.03 4.44 -11.13
N GLN A 158 -5.72 4.55 -10.87
CA GLN A 158 -4.90 5.70 -11.25
C GLN A 158 -4.35 5.54 -12.67
N CYS A 159 -4.39 6.61 -13.47
CA CYS A 159 -3.97 6.55 -14.88
C CYS A 159 -2.51 6.13 -15.09
N PHE A 160 -1.61 6.33 -14.11
CA PHE A 160 -0.23 5.86 -14.24
C PHE A 160 -0.12 4.32 -14.16
N SER A 161 -1.12 3.65 -13.58
CA SER A 161 -1.19 2.19 -13.44
C SER A 161 -2.37 1.61 -14.23
N ALA A 162 -2.86 2.34 -15.23
CA ALA A 162 -3.92 1.87 -16.10
C ALA A 162 -3.52 0.55 -16.78
N PRO A 163 -4.39 -0.49 -16.80
CA PRO A 163 -4.08 -1.78 -17.39
C PRO A 163 -3.57 -1.65 -18.84
N PRO A 164 -2.32 -2.07 -19.14
CA PRO A 164 -1.71 -1.97 -20.47
C PRO A 164 -2.24 -3.03 -21.44
N ALA A 165 -3.56 -3.04 -21.65
CA ALA A 165 -4.31 -4.00 -22.46
C ALA A 165 -3.92 -4.02 -23.95
N ALA A 166 -4.41 -5.00 -24.70
CA ALA A 166 -4.27 -4.98 -26.16
C ALA A 166 -5.06 -3.79 -26.75
N ALA A 167 -6.29 -3.58 -26.27
CA ALA A 167 -7.14 -2.47 -26.66
C ALA A 167 -6.88 -1.24 -25.76
N ILE A 168 -6.12 -0.29 -26.31
CA ILE A 168 -5.83 1.00 -25.68
C ILE A 168 -6.36 2.11 -26.57
N VAL A 169 -7.09 3.06 -25.99
CA VAL A 169 -7.48 4.30 -26.66
C VAL A 169 -7.26 5.47 -25.71
N ASP A 170 -6.53 6.49 -26.17
CA ASP A 170 -6.16 7.68 -25.36
C ASP A 170 -5.55 7.27 -24.00
N ARG A 171 -4.63 6.29 -24.06
CA ARG A 171 -3.92 5.73 -22.89
C ARG A 171 -4.83 5.08 -21.85
N ASN A 172 -6.07 4.73 -22.19
CA ASN A 172 -7.02 4.14 -21.26
C ASN A 172 -7.17 4.98 -19.98
N CYS A 173 -7.19 6.30 -20.14
CA CYS A 173 -7.34 7.27 -19.05
C CYS A 173 -8.43 8.27 -19.42
N PHE A 174 -9.30 8.59 -18.47
CA PHE A 174 -10.33 9.61 -18.63
C PHE A 174 -10.37 10.54 -17.42
N SER A 175 -10.91 11.74 -17.62
CA SER A 175 -11.00 12.76 -16.57
C SER A 175 -12.45 13.03 -16.20
N VAL A 176 -12.66 13.37 -14.93
CA VAL A 176 -13.95 13.81 -14.38
C VAL A 176 -13.74 15.01 -13.47
N SER A 177 -14.81 15.78 -13.26
CA SER A 177 -14.84 16.88 -12.29
C SER A 177 -15.88 16.58 -11.23
N LEU A 178 -15.46 16.53 -9.97
CA LEU A 178 -16.35 16.33 -8.82
C LEU A 178 -16.66 17.68 -8.16
N TYR A 179 -17.94 18.04 -8.09
CA TYR A 179 -18.43 19.27 -7.51
C TYR A 179 -19.08 18.99 -6.15
N SER A 180 -18.65 19.70 -5.11
CA SER A 180 -19.38 19.70 -3.83
C SER A 180 -20.76 20.34 -4.00
N ALA A 181 -21.76 19.81 -3.32
CA ALA A 181 -23.10 20.36 -3.33
C ALA A 181 -23.18 21.74 -2.62
N PRO A 182 -24.08 22.63 -3.04
CA PRO A 182 -24.26 23.92 -2.37
C PRO A 182 -24.68 23.79 -0.91
N LYS A 183 -25.44 22.74 -0.57
CA LYS A 183 -25.91 22.45 0.79
C LYS A 183 -25.10 21.29 1.38
N PRO A 184 -24.59 21.39 2.62
CA PRO A 184 -23.99 20.26 3.31
C PRO A 184 -24.97 19.07 3.44
N ASN A 185 -24.42 17.86 3.48
CA ASN A 185 -25.07 16.54 3.43
C ASN A 185 -25.74 16.15 2.11
N ASP A 186 -25.94 17.07 1.16
CA ASP A 186 -26.34 16.70 -0.19
C ASP A 186 -25.18 15.98 -0.92
N LEU A 187 -25.54 15.13 -1.87
CA LEU A 187 -24.56 14.38 -2.66
C LEU A 187 -23.78 15.33 -3.58
N ALA A 188 -22.46 15.20 -3.57
CA ALA A 188 -21.60 15.82 -4.57
C ALA A 188 -21.96 15.26 -5.96
N PHE A 189 -21.83 16.08 -7.00
CA PHE A 189 -22.20 15.68 -8.37
C PHE A 189 -20.99 15.62 -9.29
N ILE A 190 -21.02 14.66 -10.21
CA ILE A 190 -19.92 14.38 -11.14
C ILE A 190 -20.26 14.95 -12.50
N ARG A 191 -19.31 15.64 -13.14
CA ARG A 191 -19.35 15.94 -14.56
C ARG A 191 -18.27 15.14 -15.28
N VAL A 192 -18.69 14.44 -16.33
CA VAL A 192 -17.84 13.69 -17.24
C VAL A 192 -18.22 14.07 -18.67
N ALA A 193 -17.23 14.18 -19.55
CA ALA A 193 -17.51 14.49 -20.94
C ALA A 193 -18.29 13.34 -21.61
N SER A 194 -19.33 13.66 -22.37
CA SER A 194 -20.27 12.68 -22.94
C SER A 194 -19.63 11.70 -23.92
N TYR A 195 -18.46 12.04 -24.45
CA TYR A 195 -17.72 11.20 -25.38
C TYR A 195 -16.92 10.09 -24.70
N TYR A 196 -16.81 10.09 -23.37
CA TYR A 196 -16.25 8.97 -22.62
C TYR A 196 -17.34 7.93 -22.39
N PRO A 197 -17.22 6.70 -22.95
CA PRO A 197 -18.19 5.63 -22.71
C PRO A 197 -17.94 4.96 -21.35
N VAL A 198 -18.08 5.74 -20.27
CA VAL A 198 -17.98 5.31 -18.88
C VAL A 198 -19.26 5.68 -18.15
N THR A 199 -19.57 4.97 -17.07
CA THR A 199 -20.73 5.30 -16.24
C THR A 199 -20.27 5.70 -14.84
N MET A 200 -20.59 6.93 -14.44
CA MET A 200 -20.22 7.48 -13.14
C MET A 200 -21.42 7.51 -12.19
N PHE A 201 -21.19 7.10 -10.94
CA PHE A 201 -22.14 7.22 -9.84
C PHE A 201 -21.50 8.00 -8.70
N SER A 202 -22.27 8.85 -8.04
CA SER A 202 -21.82 9.57 -6.84
C SER A 202 -22.65 9.13 -5.64
N GLN A 203 -21.96 8.68 -4.60
CA GLN A 203 -22.46 8.49 -3.25
C GLN A 203 -21.67 9.35 -2.26
N VAL A 204 -20.92 10.34 -2.77
CA VAL A 204 -20.07 11.22 -1.98
C VAL A 204 -20.94 12.26 -1.27
N ARG A 205 -20.91 12.31 0.06
CA ARG A 205 -21.56 13.38 0.81
C ARG A 205 -20.72 14.65 0.81
N THR A 206 -21.38 15.77 0.65
CA THR A 206 -20.74 17.08 0.82
C THR A 206 -20.69 17.46 2.29
N LEU A 207 -19.50 17.67 2.86
CA LEU A 207 -19.33 18.12 4.24
C LEU A 207 -19.24 19.64 4.32
N ALA A 208 -19.80 20.22 5.39
CA ALA A 208 -19.57 21.63 5.71
C ALA A 208 -18.07 21.89 5.93
N LYS A 209 -17.61 23.11 5.61
CA LYS A 209 -16.23 23.52 5.88
C LYS A 209 -15.93 23.39 7.38
N GLY A 210 -14.82 22.74 7.73
CA GLY A 210 -14.41 22.52 9.12
C GLY A 210 -15.15 21.39 9.85
N SER A 211 -15.88 20.53 9.11
CA SER A 211 -16.53 19.35 9.71
C SER A 211 -15.49 18.41 10.36
N PRO A 212 -15.72 17.91 11.59
CA PRO A 212 -14.83 16.93 12.22
C PRO A 212 -14.79 15.60 11.46
N GLU A 213 -15.84 15.25 10.71
CA GLU A 213 -15.88 14.05 9.88
C GLU A 213 -14.84 14.09 8.74
N ALA A 214 -14.39 15.28 8.34
CA ALA A 214 -13.42 15.43 7.25
C ALA A 214 -12.05 14.80 7.55
N GLN A 215 -11.75 14.53 8.82
CA GLN A 215 -10.47 13.94 9.22
C GLN A 215 -10.33 12.46 8.83
N TYR A 216 -11.43 11.70 8.87
CA TYR A 216 -11.42 10.25 8.70
C TYR A 216 -12.38 9.75 7.60
N CYS A 217 -13.19 10.64 7.01
CA CYS A 217 -14.02 10.29 5.89
C CYS A 217 -13.24 10.47 4.58
N GLU A 218 -12.78 9.36 4.03
CA GLU A 218 -12.02 9.29 2.79
C GLU A 218 -12.87 9.68 1.57
N LEU A 219 -12.18 9.96 0.45
CA LEU A 219 -12.78 10.08 -0.87
C LEU A 219 -12.25 8.94 -1.74
N ASP A 220 -13.10 7.94 -1.98
CA ASP A 220 -12.72 6.70 -2.65
C ASP A 220 -13.36 6.56 -4.03
N VAL A 221 -12.75 5.72 -4.85
CA VAL A 221 -13.29 5.26 -6.14
C VAL A 221 -13.40 3.74 -6.16
N VAL A 222 -14.59 3.23 -6.40
CA VAL A 222 -14.87 1.80 -6.53
C VAL A 222 -15.15 1.48 -7.99
N PRO A 223 -14.24 0.78 -8.70
CA PRO A 223 -14.50 0.33 -10.07
C PRO A 223 -15.45 -0.87 -10.06
N GLY A 224 -16.36 -0.91 -11.02
CA GLY A 224 -17.24 -2.04 -11.29
C GLY A 224 -17.12 -2.50 -12.74
N ASP A 225 -17.91 -3.51 -13.09
CA ASP A 225 -17.92 -4.07 -14.44
C ASP A 225 -18.30 -3.05 -15.51
N LEU A 226 -17.85 -3.30 -16.74
CA LEU A 226 -18.18 -2.47 -17.92
C LEU A 226 -17.84 -0.99 -17.74
N ASN A 227 -16.69 -0.70 -17.12
CA ASN A 227 -16.19 0.66 -16.87
C ASN A 227 -17.20 1.54 -16.11
N ARG A 228 -17.85 0.95 -15.10
CA ARG A 228 -18.66 1.67 -14.10
C ARG A 228 -17.76 2.10 -12.95
N TYR A 229 -17.95 3.32 -12.44
CA TYR A 229 -17.20 3.85 -11.30
C TYR A 229 -18.15 4.52 -10.32
N THR A 230 -18.03 4.15 -9.05
CA THR A 230 -18.78 4.78 -7.96
C THR A 230 -17.80 5.56 -7.09
N LEU A 231 -18.03 6.87 -6.93
CA LEU A 231 -17.33 7.66 -5.93
C LEU A 231 -18.07 7.58 -4.60
N THR A 232 -17.35 7.31 -3.52
CA THR A 232 -17.90 7.11 -2.17
C THR A 232 -17.17 7.98 -1.14
N GLY A 233 -17.76 8.10 0.05
CA GLY A 233 -17.17 8.82 1.17
C GLY A 233 -17.55 10.29 1.21
N CYS A 234 -16.59 11.18 1.43
CA CYS A 234 -16.88 12.59 1.73
C CYS A 234 -16.05 13.59 0.91
N LEU A 235 -16.63 14.76 0.68
CA LEU A 235 -15.94 15.91 0.09
C LEU A 235 -16.29 17.19 0.86
N SER A 236 -15.29 17.86 1.42
CA SER A 236 -15.48 19.18 2.04
C SER A 236 -15.88 20.22 1.00
N GLN A 237 -16.87 21.07 1.34
CA GLN A 237 -17.35 22.15 0.49
C GLN A 237 -16.21 23.01 -0.06
N ARG A 238 -16.19 23.19 -1.37
CA ARG A 238 -15.18 23.93 -2.12
C ARG A 238 -15.81 24.75 -3.25
N ALA A 239 -15.15 25.83 -3.61
CA ALA A 239 -15.60 26.69 -4.72
C ALA A 239 -15.32 26.02 -6.07
N ASP A 240 -14.11 25.50 -6.23
CA ASP A 240 -13.67 24.85 -7.46
C ASP A 240 -13.95 23.35 -7.47
N PRO A 241 -14.29 22.77 -8.63
CA PRO A 241 -14.42 21.33 -8.74
C PRO A 241 -13.09 20.63 -8.48
N LEU A 242 -13.13 19.45 -7.87
CA LEU A 242 -11.96 18.59 -7.74
C LEU A 242 -11.75 17.84 -9.07
N PRO A 243 -10.65 18.10 -9.80
CA PRO A 243 -10.31 17.31 -10.98
C PRO A 243 -9.81 15.93 -10.56
N LEU A 244 -10.35 14.90 -11.18
CA LEU A 244 -9.96 13.51 -10.97
C LEU A 244 -9.69 12.85 -12.33
N ALA A 245 -8.76 11.90 -12.35
CA ALA A 245 -8.45 11.12 -13.55
C ALA A 245 -8.38 9.65 -13.18
N PHE A 246 -9.07 8.81 -13.95
CA PHE A 246 -9.21 7.39 -13.68
C PHE A 246 -8.75 6.53 -14.85
N ALA A 247 -8.15 5.40 -14.52
CA ALA A 247 -7.82 4.33 -15.44
C ALA A 247 -9.07 3.56 -15.88
N ILE A 248 -9.11 3.21 -17.16
CA ILE A 248 -10.10 2.31 -17.76
C ILE A 248 -9.75 0.85 -17.41
N GLN A 249 -10.70 0.13 -16.80
CA GLN A 249 -10.45 -1.23 -16.31
C GLN A 249 -10.72 -2.31 -17.37
N ASP A 250 -11.71 -2.11 -18.23
CA ASP A 250 -12.00 -2.94 -19.40
C ASP A 250 -11.75 -2.16 -20.69
N GLY A 251 -10.49 -2.21 -21.16
CA GLY A 251 -10.05 -1.53 -22.38
C GLY A 251 -10.75 -2.03 -23.64
N ALA A 252 -11.13 -3.32 -23.70
CA ALA A 252 -11.81 -3.89 -24.86
C ALA A 252 -13.26 -3.38 -24.96
N GLY A 253 -14.00 -3.39 -23.83
CA GLY A 253 -15.34 -2.81 -23.77
C GLY A 253 -15.34 -1.30 -24.07
N TYR A 254 -14.35 -0.57 -23.55
CA TYR A 254 -14.17 0.86 -23.80
C TYR A 254 -13.91 1.17 -25.28
N ALA A 255 -12.93 0.49 -25.89
CA ALA A 255 -12.61 0.66 -27.30
C ALA A 255 -13.78 0.25 -28.21
N GLY A 256 -14.49 -0.83 -27.85
CA GLY A 256 -15.70 -1.26 -28.54
C GLY A 256 -16.80 -0.20 -28.53
N ALA A 257 -17.07 0.41 -27.37
CA ALA A 257 -18.06 1.47 -27.26
C ALA A 257 -17.69 2.70 -28.12
N ILE A 258 -16.40 3.05 -28.21
CA ILE A 258 -15.91 4.11 -29.10
C ILE A 258 -16.14 3.74 -30.57
N PHE A 259 -15.76 2.52 -30.99
CA PHE A 259 -15.99 2.05 -32.35
C PHE A 259 -17.48 2.08 -32.74
N LYS A 260 -18.35 1.63 -31.83
CA LYS A 260 -19.81 1.68 -32.02
C LYS A 260 -20.29 3.11 -32.26
N ASP A 261 -19.81 4.08 -31.47
CA ASP A 261 -20.19 5.47 -31.63
C ASP A 261 -19.68 6.07 -32.95
N GLU A 262 -18.41 5.82 -33.29
CA GLU A 262 -17.82 6.32 -34.55
C GLU A 262 -18.50 5.70 -35.80
N LEU A 263 -18.86 4.41 -35.77
CA LEU A 263 -19.64 3.78 -36.83
C LEU A 263 -21.01 4.45 -36.99
N LYS A 264 -21.68 4.73 -35.87
CA LYS A 264 -22.98 5.42 -35.86
C LYS A 264 -22.85 6.84 -36.42
N GLN A 265 -21.82 7.58 -36.02
CA GLN A 265 -21.54 8.93 -36.53
C GLN A 265 -21.23 8.93 -38.03
N ALA A 266 -20.57 7.90 -38.55
CA ALA A 266 -20.30 7.71 -39.98
C ALA A 266 -21.52 7.20 -40.78
N GLY A 267 -22.67 6.99 -40.13
CA GLY A 267 -23.86 6.44 -40.74
C GLY A 267 -23.64 5.03 -41.29
N ILE A 268 -22.90 4.19 -40.56
CA ILE A 268 -22.74 2.76 -40.83
C ILE A 268 -23.58 2.00 -39.80
N THR A 269 -24.53 1.19 -40.26
CA THR A 269 -25.38 0.35 -39.40
C THR A 269 -24.88 -1.08 -39.37
N TYR A 270 -25.15 -1.81 -38.29
CA TYR A 270 -24.83 -3.24 -38.19
C TYR A 270 -26.00 -4.01 -37.55
N THR A 271 -26.23 -5.25 -37.97
CA THR A 271 -27.36 -6.09 -37.50
C THR A 271 -27.03 -6.94 -36.27
N GLY A 272 -25.77 -7.30 -36.09
CA GLY A 272 -25.29 -8.11 -34.97
C GLY A 272 -25.02 -7.32 -33.69
N THR A 273 -24.14 -7.87 -32.84
CA THR A 273 -23.72 -7.24 -31.58
C THR A 273 -22.22 -6.96 -31.56
N LEU A 274 -21.79 -6.24 -30.52
CA LEU A 274 -20.37 -6.03 -30.26
C LEU A 274 -19.87 -7.19 -29.41
N LEU A 275 -18.89 -7.93 -29.92
CA LEU A 275 -18.33 -9.11 -29.27
C LEU A 275 -16.83 -8.97 -29.11
N ARG A 276 -16.29 -9.58 -28.05
CA ARG A 276 -14.84 -9.65 -27.84
C ARG A 276 -14.30 -10.94 -28.44
N GLN A 277 -13.23 -10.84 -29.22
CA GLN A 277 -12.53 -11.97 -29.79
C GLN A 277 -11.15 -12.11 -29.13
N THR A 278 -10.91 -13.23 -28.45
CA THR A 278 -9.71 -13.46 -27.63
C THR A 278 -8.82 -14.58 -28.15
N GLN A 279 -9.37 -15.46 -28.99
CA GLN A 279 -8.64 -16.60 -29.56
C GLN A 279 -7.93 -16.18 -30.84
N VAL A 280 -6.72 -16.73 -31.04
CA VAL A 280 -5.94 -16.52 -32.26
C VAL A 280 -6.74 -16.98 -33.46
N ASN A 281 -6.71 -16.19 -34.53
CA ASN A 281 -7.48 -16.43 -35.74
C ASN A 281 -6.77 -15.83 -36.95
N GLU A 282 -7.06 -16.38 -38.13
CA GLU A 282 -6.54 -15.84 -39.38
C GLU A 282 -7.05 -14.41 -39.62
N PRO A 283 -6.19 -13.47 -40.05
CA PRO A 283 -6.61 -12.11 -40.37
C PRO A 283 -7.68 -12.06 -41.47
N GLY A 284 -8.58 -11.07 -41.38
CA GLY A 284 -9.49 -10.74 -42.48
C GLY A 284 -8.82 -9.89 -43.55
N THR A 285 -9.62 -9.37 -44.49
CA THR A 285 -9.12 -8.36 -45.45
C THR A 285 -8.96 -7.03 -44.74
N VAL A 286 -7.72 -6.50 -44.67
CA VAL A 286 -7.44 -5.22 -44.02
C VAL A 286 -7.97 -4.06 -44.87
N ILE A 287 -8.94 -3.31 -44.33
CA ILE A 287 -9.54 -2.14 -44.98
C ILE A 287 -8.85 -0.85 -44.55
N ALA A 288 -8.43 -0.79 -43.28
CA ALA A 288 -7.70 0.34 -42.73
C ALA A 288 -6.69 -0.14 -41.69
N SER A 289 -5.59 0.59 -41.54
CA SER A 289 -4.59 0.31 -40.52
C SER A 289 -4.02 1.60 -39.95
N LYS A 290 -3.58 1.51 -38.69
CA LYS A 290 -2.82 2.55 -38.01
C LYS A 290 -1.60 1.91 -37.38
N GLN A 291 -0.44 2.49 -37.66
CA GLN A 291 0.82 2.11 -37.03
C GLN A 291 1.28 3.19 -36.06
N SER A 292 1.88 2.78 -34.93
CA SER A 292 2.51 3.68 -33.97
C SER A 292 3.73 4.39 -34.58
N ALA A 293 4.33 5.33 -33.84
CA ALA A 293 5.72 5.74 -34.10
C ALA A 293 6.69 4.54 -34.00
N PRO A 294 7.90 4.62 -34.59
CA PRO A 294 8.94 3.59 -34.40
C PRO A 294 9.20 3.30 -32.93
N LEU A 295 9.60 2.07 -32.64
CA LEU A 295 9.87 1.62 -31.27
C LEU A 295 10.92 2.50 -30.59
N HIS A 296 11.97 2.94 -31.29
CA HIS A 296 12.99 3.83 -30.70
C HIS A 296 12.38 5.13 -30.15
N ASP A 297 11.46 5.75 -30.88
CA ASP A 297 10.74 6.95 -30.42
C ASP A 297 9.85 6.66 -29.19
N LEU A 298 9.17 5.50 -29.19
CA LEU A 298 8.36 5.07 -28.06
C LEU A 298 9.22 4.80 -26.82
N LEU A 299 10.37 4.14 -26.99
CA LEU A 299 11.32 3.87 -25.91
C LEU A 299 11.94 5.16 -25.38
N LYS A 300 12.18 6.15 -26.23
CA LYS A 300 12.60 7.49 -25.81
C LYS A 300 11.54 8.16 -24.94
N ILE A 301 10.26 8.12 -25.33
CA ILE A 301 9.16 8.63 -24.49
C ILE A 301 9.12 7.86 -23.17
N MET A 302 9.22 6.53 -23.22
CA MET A 302 9.21 5.65 -22.06
C MET A 302 10.31 5.99 -21.05
N LEU A 303 11.54 6.16 -21.51
CA LEU A 303 12.68 6.44 -20.64
C LEU A 303 12.66 7.88 -20.12
N LYS A 304 12.35 8.87 -20.97
CA LYS A 304 12.29 10.29 -20.59
C LYS A 304 11.14 10.59 -19.62
N LYS A 305 9.93 10.10 -19.91
CA LYS A 305 8.69 10.38 -19.15
C LYS A 305 8.33 9.29 -18.16
N SER A 306 9.12 8.22 -18.09
CA SER A 306 8.86 7.07 -17.21
C SER A 306 7.50 6.40 -17.49
N ASP A 307 7.15 6.26 -18.77
CA ASP A 307 5.85 5.78 -19.22
C ASP A 307 5.63 4.29 -18.92
N ASN A 308 4.69 3.95 -18.02
CA ASN A 308 4.40 2.57 -17.65
C ASN A 308 3.65 1.82 -18.77
N MET A 309 2.73 2.50 -19.45
CA MET A 309 1.91 1.93 -20.52
C MET A 309 2.77 1.44 -21.68
N ILE A 310 3.74 2.26 -22.12
CA ILE A 310 4.69 1.87 -23.17
C ILE A 310 5.56 0.70 -22.70
N ALA A 311 6.08 0.76 -21.47
CA ALA A 311 6.96 -0.30 -20.96
C ALA A 311 6.29 -1.67 -20.95
N ASP A 312 5.05 -1.75 -20.50
CA ASP A 312 4.37 -3.02 -20.30
C ASP A 312 3.70 -3.57 -21.57
N THR A 313 3.23 -2.70 -22.48
CA THR A 313 2.82 -3.14 -23.82
C THR A 313 4.00 -3.71 -24.60
N VAL A 314 5.16 -3.04 -24.55
CA VAL A 314 6.41 -3.55 -25.13
C VAL A 314 6.83 -4.85 -24.47
N PHE A 315 6.74 -4.95 -23.13
CA PHE A 315 7.14 -6.16 -22.39
C PHE A 315 6.37 -7.41 -22.83
N ARG A 316 5.03 -7.32 -22.95
CA ARG A 316 4.22 -8.44 -23.44
C ARG A 316 4.44 -8.69 -24.94
N MET A 317 4.70 -7.64 -25.72
CA MET A 317 5.03 -7.76 -27.15
C MET A 317 6.35 -8.50 -27.39
N ILE A 318 7.37 -8.29 -26.54
CA ILE A 318 8.62 -9.06 -26.58
C ILE A 318 8.33 -10.56 -26.40
N GLY A 319 7.51 -10.91 -25.40
CA GLY A 319 7.09 -12.29 -25.17
C GLY A 319 6.32 -12.90 -26.35
N HIS A 320 5.40 -12.13 -26.93
CA HIS A 320 4.65 -12.52 -28.12
C HIS A 320 5.58 -12.79 -29.31
N ALA A 321 6.46 -11.84 -29.65
CA ALA A 321 7.35 -11.94 -30.79
C ALA A 321 8.40 -13.04 -30.64
N ARG A 322 8.90 -13.28 -29.43
CA ARG A 322 9.91 -14.31 -29.16
C ARG A 322 9.37 -15.73 -29.33
N PHE A 323 8.16 -15.97 -28.84
CA PHE A 323 7.63 -17.32 -28.68
C PHE A 323 6.48 -17.66 -29.64
N GLY A 324 5.96 -16.69 -30.40
CA GLY A 324 4.85 -16.92 -31.33
C GLY A 324 3.53 -17.28 -30.65
N VAL A 325 3.35 -16.87 -29.39
CA VAL A 325 2.14 -17.11 -28.58
C VAL A 325 1.49 -15.79 -28.18
N PRO A 326 0.20 -15.75 -27.79
CA PRO A 326 -0.38 -14.55 -27.20
C PRO A 326 0.47 -14.02 -26.03
N GLY A 327 0.81 -12.73 -26.06
CA GLY A 327 1.69 -12.13 -25.06
C GLY A 327 1.09 -12.17 -23.67
N THR A 328 1.86 -12.67 -22.71
CA THR A 328 1.53 -12.72 -21.29
C THR A 328 2.70 -12.16 -20.47
N TRP A 329 2.46 -11.81 -19.20
CA TRP A 329 3.52 -11.36 -18.29
C TRP A 329 4.63 -12.41 -18.15
N ARG A 330 4.25 -13.68 -17.95
CA ARG A 330 5.20 -14.79 -17.84
C ARG A 330 6.05 -14.96 -19.11
N ALA A 331 5.40 -14.96 -20.28
CA ALA A 331 6.12 -15.00 -21.56
C ALA A 331 7.06 -13.78 -21.73
N GLY A 332 6.64 -12.59 -21.30
CA GLY A 332 7.49 -11.40 -21.28
C GLY A 332 8.73 -11.59 -20.39
N SER A 333 8.55 -12.07 -19.15
CA SER A 333 9.63 -12.37 -18.20
C SER A 333 10.64 -13.37 -18.76
N ASP A 334 10.14 -14.48 -19.31
CA ASP A 334 10.97 -15.54 -19.87
C ASP A 334 11.75 -15.03 -21.09
N ALA A 335 11.09 -14.27 -21.97
CA ALA A 335 11.71 -13.71 -23.17
C ALA A 335 12.82 -12.71 -22.81
N VAL A 336 12.55 -11.74 -21.94
CA VAL A 336 13.55 -10.74 -21.50
C VAL A 336 14.78 -11.41 -20.91
N ARG A 337 14.58 -12.41 -20.04
CA ARG A 337 15.66 -13.20 -19.45
C ARG A 337 16.48 -13.95 -20.51
N GLN A 338 15.82 -14.60 -21.47
CA GLN A 338 16.52 -15.31 -22.55
C GLN A 338 17.27 -14.36 -23.48
N ILE A 339 16.69 -13.22 -23.84
CA ILE A 339 17.30 -12.22 -24.72
C ILE A 339 18.57 -11.68 -24.09
N LEU A 340 18.51 -11.24 -22.82
CA LEU A 340 19.69 -10.71 -22.13
C LEU A 340 20.80 -11.76 -22.01
N ARG A 341 20.46 -13.02 -21.70
CA ARG A 341 21.46 -14.08 -21.58
C ARG A 341 22.09 -14.45 -22.93
N GLN A 342 21.27 -14.62 -23.97
CA GLN A 342 21.71 -15.16 -25.26
C GLN A 342 22.31 -14.11 -26.18
N GLN A 343 21.79 -12.87 -26.16
CA GLN A 343 22.22 -11.82 -27.08
C GLN A 343 23.13 -10.79 -26.42
N ALA A 344 22.97 -10.54 -25.11
CA ALA A 344 23.80 -9.59 -24.37
C ALA A 344 24.85 -10.25 -23.46
N GLY A 345 24.82 -11.59 -23.31
CA GLY A 345 25.75 -12.32 -22.42
C GLY A 345 25.53 -12.05 -20.93
N ILE A 346 24.37 -11.50 -20.55
CA ILE A 346 24.05 -11.10 -19.17
C ILE A 346 23.20 -12.19 -18.53
N ASP A 347 23.75 -12.90 -17.54
CA ASP A 347 22.97 -13.83 -16.73
C ASP A 347 22.25 -13.10 -15.60
N LEU A 348 20.92 -13.11 -15.66
CA LEU A 348 20.08 -12.51 -14.64
C LEU A 348 20.05 -13.31 -13.33
N GLY A 349 20.53 -14.57 -13.30
CA GLY A 349 20.62 -15.36 -12.07
C GLY A 349 19.28 -15.45 -11.33
N ASN A 350 19.25 -15.06 -10.06
CA ASN A 350 18.05 -15.04 -9.22
C ASN A 350 17.18 -13.76 -9.37
N THR A 351 17.45 -12.90 -10.35
CA THR A 351 16.65 -11.70 -10.64
C THR A 351 15.19 -12.04 -10.93
N ILE A 352 14.26 -11.31 -10.33
CA ILE A 352 12.83 -11.45 -10.59
C ILE A 352 12.39 -10.22 -11.39
N ALA A 353 11.94 -10.43 -12.62
CA ALA A 353 11.42 -9.39 -13.50
C ALA A 353 10.04 -9.83 -14.01
N VAL A 354 8.97 -9.35 -13.38
CA VAL A 354 7.59 -9.79 -13.68
C VAL A 354 6.80 -8.83 -14.57
N ASP A 355 7.34 -7.63 -14.79
CA ASP A 355 6.78 -6.59 -15.65
C ASP A 355 7.90 -5.78 -16.33
N GLY A 356 7.53 -4.88 -17.24
CA GLY A 356 8.46 -3.98 -17.92
C GLY A 356 8.57 -2.60 -17.26
N SER A 357 7.51 -2.17 -16.58
CA SER A 357 7.46 -0.86 -15.95
C SER A 357 8.20 -0.80 -14.62
N GLY A 358 8.33 -1.92 -13.89
CA GLY A 358 8.81 -1.95 -12.52
C GLY A 358 7.80 -1.41 -11.51
N LEU A 359 6.50 -1.48 -11.82
CA LEU A 359 5.42 -1.18 -10.87
C LEU A 359 5.27 -2.29 -9.83
N SER A 360 5.52 -3.54 -10.24
CA SER A 360 5.39 -4.70 -9.38
C SER A 360 6.36 -4.69 -8.21
N ARG A 361 5.83 -4.99 -7.03
CA ARG A 361 6.62 -5.22 -5.81
C ARG A 361 7.35 -6.56 -5.80
N HIS A 362 7.11 -7.42 -6.78
CA HIS A 362 7.83 -8.69 -6.94
C HIS A 362 9.14 -8.52 -7.72
N ASN A 363 9.35 -7.39 -8.41
CA ASN A 363 10.59 -7.12 -9.10
C ASN A 363 11.77 -7.07 -8.10
N LEU A 364 12.80 -7.87 -8.33
CA LEU A 364 14.02 -7.86 -7.53
C LEU A 364 15.24 -7.98 -8.43
N ILE A 365 16.19 -7.07 -8.27
CA ILE A 365 17.45 -7.06 -9.01
C ILE A 365 18.54 -6.39 -8.17
N SER A 366 19.77 -6.87 -8.27
CA SER A 366 20.91 -6.25 -7.59
C SER A 366 21.53 -5.12 -8.43
N PRO A 367 22.18 -4.12 -7.80
CA PRO A 367 22.99 -3.14 -8.53
C PRO A 367 24.02 -3.77 -9.47
N ALA A 368 24.64 -4.88 -9.08
CA ALA A 368 25.62 -5.60 -9.90
C ALA A 368 25.02 -6.17 -11.19
N THR A 369 23.81 -6.74 -11.14
CA THR A 369 23.12 -7.22 -12.35
C THR A 369 22.70 -6.07 -13.25
N MET A 370 22.14 -4.99 -12.68
CA MET A 370 21.81 -3.79 -13.46
C MET A 370 23.07 -3.12 -14.05
N MET A 371 24.21 -3.19 -13.35
CA MET A 371 25.49 -2.68 -13.84
C MET A 371 25.92 -3.39 -15.12
N GLN A 372 25.77 -4.73 -15.20
CA GLN A 372 26.09 -5.48 -16.43
C GLN A 372 25.25 -4.99 -17.62
N VAL A 373 23.96 -4.70 -17.40
CA VAL A 373 23.06 -4.12 -18.40
C VAL A 373 23.57 -2.75 -18.87
N LEU A 374 23.94 -1.86 -17.93
CA LEU A 374 24.49 -0.54 -18.27
C LEU A 374 25.84 -0.63 -18.99
N GLN A 375 26.72 -1.56 -18.60
CA GLN A 375 28.00 -1.79 -19.28
C GLN A 375 27.78 -2.25 -20.72
N TYR A 376 26.86 -3.19 -20.95
CA TYR A 376 26.50 -3.63 -22.30
C TYR A 376 25.95 -2.47 -23.14
N ILE A 377 25.02 -1.69 -22.60
CA ILE A 377 24.46 -0.50 -23.26
C ILE A 377 25.56 0.47 -23.65
N ALA A 378 26.49 0.79 -22.74
CA ALA A 378 27.55 1.74 -23.03
C ALA A 378 28.55 1.24 -24.09
N GLN A 379 28.83 -0.07 -24.12
CA GLN A 379 29.70 -0.69 -25.12
C GLN A 379 29.07 -0.71 -26.52
N HIS A 380 27.73 -0.81 -26.60
CA HIS A 380 26.99 -0.92 -27.86
C HIS A 380 26.16 0.33 -28.19
N ASP A 381 26.43 1.47 -27.54
CA ASP A 381 25.61 2.68 -27.69
C ASP A 381 25.65 3.26 -29.12
N ALA A 382 26.72 3.00 -29.87
CA ALA A 382 26.83 3.39 -31.28
C ALA A 382 25.79 2.68 -32.18
N GLU A 383 25.39 1.46 -31.81
CA GLU A 383 24.39 0.67 -32.53
C GLU A 383 22.98 0.90 -31.96
N LEU A 384 22.86 0.96 -30.64
CA LEU A 384 21.57 1.06 -29.94
C LEU A 384 21.02 2.49 -29.89
N ASN A 385 21.88 3.51 -29.93
CA ASN A 385 21.57 4.92 -29.64
C ASN A 385 20.69 5.04 -28.38
N PHE A 386 21.14 4.41 -27.29
CA PHE A 386 20.33 4.20 -26.09
C PHE A 386 20.49 5.35 -25.10
N ILE A 387 21.73 5.79 -24.87
CA ILE A 387 22.04 6.76 -23.81
C ILE A 387 21.31 8.08 -24.03
N THR A 388 21.11 8.47 -25.29
CA THR A 388 20.35 9.69 -25.67
C THR A 388 18.86 9.63 -25.28
N MET A 389 18.32 8.42 -25.10
CA MET A 389 16.94 8.22 -24.65
C MET A 389 16.77 8.42 -23.13
N LEU A 390 17.84 8.31 -22.34
CA LEU A 390 17.78 8.52 -20.89
C LEU A 390 17.60 10.00 -20.53
N PRO A 391 16.83 10.35 -19.47
CA PRO A 391 16.76 11.73 -18.97
C PRO A 391 18.15 12.33 -18.74
N LEU A 392 18.35 13.56 -19.22
CA LEU A 392 19.59 14.32 -19.04
C LEU A 392 19.38 15.36 -17.93
N ALA A 393 20.21 15.30 -16.88
CA ALA A 393 20.12 16.19 -15.73
C ALA A 393 20.16 17.67 -16.13
N GLY A 394 19.22 18.47 -15.62
CA GLY A 394 19.11 19.90 -15.92
C GLY A 394 18.45 20.25 -17.26
N HIS A 395 18.10 19.25 -18.08
CA HIS A 395 17.57 19.49 -19.44
C HIS A 395 16.18 18.91 -19.65
N ASP A 396 15.97 17.62 -19.38
CA ASP A 396 14.73 16.95 -19.77
C ASP A 396 14.33 15.75 -18.91
N GLY A 397 13.15 15.21 -19.23
CA GLY A 397 12.60 14.03 -18.58
C GLY A 397 12.43 14.19 -17.07
N SER A 398 12.56 13.09 -16.33
CA SER A 398 12.46 13.08 -14.88
C SER A 398 13.67 13.67 -14.15
N LEU A 399 14.70 14.13 -14.89
CA LEU A 399 15.89 14.79 -14.34
C LEU A 399 15.98 16.27 -14.75
N GLN A 400 14.95 16.83 -15.38
CA GLN A 400 14.93 18.24 -15.78
C GLN A 400 15.27 19.17 -14.61
N TYR A 401 14.75 18.86 -13.42
CA TYR A 401 15.21 19.47 -12.17
C TYR A 401 15.25 18.42 -11.06
N ARG A 402 16.47 17.96 -10.74
CA ARG A 402 16.74 17.03 -9.63
C ARG A 402 17.71 17.71 -8.68
N ALA A 403 17.20 18.29 -7.60
CA ALA A 403 17.95 19.16 -6.69
C ALA A 403 19.33 18.60 -6.27
N GLY A 404 19.43 17.32 -5.91
CA GLY A 404 20.71 16.70 -5.56
C GLY A 404 21.74 16.66 -6.70
N LEU A 405 21.32 16.46 -7.96
CA LEU A 405 22.22 16.47 -9.12
C LEU A 405 22.60 17.91 -9.50
N HIS A 406 21.64 18.83 -9.44
CA HIS A 406 21.87 20.25 -9.70
C HIS A 406 22.88 20.84 -8.70
N ALA A 407 22.67 20.61 -7.40
CA ALA A 407 23.55 21.08 -6.33
C ALA A 407 24.96 20.44 -6.40
N ALA A 408 25.07 19.20 -6.87
CA ALA A 408 26.35 18.54 -7.12
C ALA A 408 27.10 19.11 -8.36
N GLY A 409 26.50 20.02 -9.13
CA GLY A 409 27.11 20.64 -10.30
C GLY A 409 27.24 19.70 -11.50
N VAL A 410 26.38 18.67 -11.60
CA VAL A 410 26.47 17.62 -12.63
C VAL A 410 25.38 17.70 -13.71
N ASP A 411 24.72 18.85 -13.84
CA ASP A 411 23.79 19.13 -14.94
C ASP A 411 24.49 19.00 -16.30
N GLY A 412 23.80 18.39 -17.26
CA GLY A 412 24.35 18.04 -18.57
C GLY A 412 25.41 16.92 -18.54
N LYS A 413 25.77 16.38 -17.36
CA LYS A 413 26.78 15.32 -17.21
C LYS A 413 26.21 13.97 -16.83
N VAL A 414 24.98 13.92 -16.32
CA VAL A 414 24.29 12.69 -15.89
C VAL A 414 23.15 12.35 -16.85
N SER A 415 23.22 11.17 -17.45
CA SER A 415 22.13 10.56 -18.23
C SER A 415 21.64 9.31 -17.50
N ALA A 416 20.50 9.38 -16.82
CA ALA A 416 20.05 8.31 -15.94
C ALA A 416 18.54 8.15 -15.87
N LYS A 417 18.08 6.92 -15.67
CA LYS A 417 16.69 6.60 -15.43
C LYS A 417 16.38 6.66 -13.94
N THR A 418 15.34 7.40 -13.57
CA THR A 418 14.76 7.39 -12.22
C THR A 418 13.90 6.16 -11.98
N GLY A 419 13.94 5.63 -10.76
CA GLY A 419 12.95 4.71 -10.21
C GLY A 419 12.33 5.31 -8.95
N SER A 420 11.01 5.50 -8.92
CA SER A 420 10.35 6.07 -7.75
C SER A 420 9.03 5.36 -7.48
N LEU A 421 8.87 4.89 -6.25
CA LEU A 421 7.66 4.33 -5.68
C LEU A 421 7.57 4.81 -4.23
N GLN A 422 6.45 4.55 -3.54
CA GLN A 422 6.41 4.76 -2.09
C GLN A 422 7.59 4.04 -1.42
N GLY A 423 8.44 4.81 -0.73
CA GLY A 423 9.62 4.33 -0.02
C GLY A 423 10.86 4.01 -0.86
N VAL A 424 10.86 4.30 -2.18
CA VAL A 424 11.94 3.91 -3.10
C VAL A 424 12.39 5.09 -3.98
N TYR A 425 13.71 5.34 -4.04
CA TYR A 425 14.33 6.46 -4.78
C TYR A 425 15.61 6.04 -5.51
N ASN A 426 15.44 5.42 -6.66
CA ASN A 426 16.52 4.82 -7.44
C ASN A 426 16.98 5.71 -8.60
N LEU A 427 18.25 5.52 -8.98
CA LEU A 427 18.84 6.04 -10.21
C LEU A 427 19.74 4.97 -10.85
N ALA A 428 19.65 4.79 -12.16
CA ALA A 428 20.56 3.93 -12.91
C ALA A 428 20.93 4.60 -14.24
N GLY A 429 22.22 4.71 -14.54
CA GLY A 429 22.67 5.36 -15.77
C GLY A 429 24.16 5.68 -15.81
N PHE A 430 24.49 6.81 -16.42
CA PHE A 430 25.86 7.20 -16.73
C PHE A 430 26.15 8.62 -16.25
N ILE A 431 27.38 8.84 -15.79
CA ILE A 431 27.91 10.15 -15.44
C ILE A 431 29.24 10.37 -16.16
N THR A 432 29.44 11.56 -16.71
CA THR A 432 30.74 12.01 -17.24
C THR A 432 31.45 12.82 -16.17
N THR A 433 32.61 12.33 -15.70
CA THR A 433 33.37 12.97 -14.62
C THR A 433 34.17 14.17 -15.13
N ALA A 434 34.77 14.93 -14.20
CA ALA A 434 35.61 16.09 -14.53
C ALA A 434 36.82 15.74 -15.44
N SER A 435 37.33 14.50 -15.37
CA SER A 435 38.39 14.02 -16.25
C SER A 435 37.89 13.61 -17.65
N GLY A 436 36.59 13.76 -17.92
CA GLY A 436 35.94 13.32 -19.16
C GLY A 436 35.65 11.82 -19.22
N GLN A 437 35.96 11.06 -18.17
CA GLN A 437 35.68 9.62 -18.13
C GLN A 437 34.19 9.36 -17.90
N ARG A 438 33.62 8.43 -18.68
CA ARG A 438 32.26 7.95 -18.47
C ARG A 438 32.24 6.81 -17.46
N MET A 439 31.43 6.97 -16.43
CA MET A 439 31.17 5.96 -15.40
C MET A 439 29.70 5.53 -15.51
N ALA A 440 29.45 4.23 -15.46
CA ALA A 440 28.12 3.70 -15.21
C ALA A 440 27.88 3.66 -13.70
N PHE A 441 26.64 3.88 -13.26
CA PHE A 441 26.27 3.82 -11.85
C PHE A 441 24.86 3.28 -11.66
N VAL A 442 24.65 2.60 -10.53
CA VAL A 442 23.35 2.13 -10.06
C VAL A 442 23.24 2.47 -8.58
N GLN A 443 22.23 3.28 -8.24
CA GLN A 443 21.84 3.62 -6.89
C GLN A 443 20.45 3.07 -6.64
N TYR A 444 20.34 2.09 -5.74
CA TYR A 444 19.08 1.59 -5.22
C TYR A 444 18.92 2.00 -3.75
N LEU A 445 17.90 2.82 -3.50
CA LEU A 445 17.59 3.34 -2.18
C LEU A 445 16.14 2.97 -1.86
N SER A 446 15.95 2.13 -0.85
CA SER A 446 14.63 1.67 -0.39
C SER A 446 14.47 1.88 1.12
N GLY A 447 13.30 1.54 1.68
CA GLY A 447 13.01 1.77 3.10
C GLY A 447 12.95 3.26 3.48
N TYR A 448 12.81 4.16 2.50
CA TYR A 448 12.80 5.59 2.76
C TYR A 448 11.45 6.01 3.35
N ALA A 449 11.39 6.07 4.67
CA ALA A 449 10.24 6.57 5.42
C ALA A 449 10.63 7.80 6.23
N VAL A 450 9.67 8.67 6.50
CA VAL A 450 9.81 9.82 7.40
C VAL A 450 8.65 9.78 8.39
N GLU A 451 8.81 10.41 9.53
CA GLU A 451 7.76 10.50 10.56
C GLU A 451 6.46 11.09 9.99
N PRO A 452 5.27 10.74 10.54
CA PRO A 452 3.97 11.22 10.03
C PRO A 452 3.88 12.75 9.91
N ALA A 453 4.50 13.49 10.83
CA ALA A 453 4.56 14.96 10.81
C ALA A 453 5.29 15.49 9.55
N ASP A 454 6.30 14.76 9.06
CA ASP A 454 7.11 15.11 7.90
C ASP A 454 6.61 14.47 6.60
N GLN A 455 5.49 13.74 6.62
CA GLN A 455 5.01 12.96 5.47
C GLN A 455 4.73 13.84 4.23
N ARG A 456 4.30 15.10 4.45
CA ARG A 456 4.12 16.11 3.39
C ARG A 456 5.42 16.78 2.96
N ASN A 457 6.46 16.72 3.80
CA ASN A 457 7.80 17.28 3.61
C ASN A 457 8.87 16.21 3.34
N ARG A 458 8.49 15.00 2.90
CA ARG A 458 9.35 13.81 2.63
C ARG A 458 10.68 14.04 1.91
N ARG A 459 10.87 15.19 1.24
CA ARG A 459 12.12 15.54 0.56
C ARG A 459 13.11 16.34 1.41
N ILE A 460 12.71 16.92 2.56
CA ILE A 460 13.58 17.56 3.57
C ILE A 460 12.84 17.54 4.94
N PRO A 461 13.25 16.74 5.94
CA PRO A 461 12.69 16.80 7.30
C PRO A 461 12.94 18.16 7.97
N LEU A 462 12.00 18.65 8.80
CA LEU A 462 12.16 19.88 9.59
C LEU A 462 13.43 19.84 10.45
N GLU A 463 13.74 18.67 11.03
CA GLU A 463 14.97 18.42 11.80
C GLU A 463 16.23 18.59 10.95
N GLY A 464 16.21 18.15 9.69
CA GLY A 464 17.34 18.31 8.77
C GLY A 464 17.60 19.77 8.40
N LEU A 465 16.52 20.57 8.28
CA LEU A 465 16.63 22.02 8.07
C LEU A 465 17.14 22.75 9.32
N ALA A 466 16.63 22.36 10.49
CA ALA A 466 17.03 22.93 11.77
C ALA A 466 18.51 22.64 12.10
N LEU A 467 18.95 21.39 11.91
CA LEU A 467 20.35 20.99 12.07
C LEU A 467 21.28 21.77 11.13
N ALA A 468 20.86 21.94 9.88
CA ALA A 468 21.63 22.64 8.86
C ALA A 468 21.80 24.15 9.13
N LEU A 469 20.76 24.80 9.64
CA LEU A 469 20.84 26.22 10.04
C LEU A 469 21.51 26.38 11.41
N GLY A 470 21.33 25.44 12.34
CA GLY A 470 22.02 25.43 13.63
C GLY A 470 23.54 25.31 13.50
N ASN A 471 24.03 24.47 12.57
CA ASN A 471 25.45 24.34 12.26
C ASN A 471 26.09 25.64 11.70
N GLU A 472 25.28 26.58 11.18
CA GLU A 472 25.75 27.91 10.75
C GLU A 472 25.75 28.95 11.90
N GLY A 473 25.37 28.54 13.11
CA GLY A 473 25.38 29.39 14.31
C GLY A 473 24.07 30.15 14.57
N TYR A 474 22.96 29.79 13.91
CA TYR A 474 21.65 30.37 14.23
C TYR A 474 20.99 29.65 15.41
N ALA A 475 20.44 30.42 16.36
CA ALA A 475 19.48 29.91 17.34
C ALA A 475 18.10 29.80 16.67
N LEU A 476 17.44 28.65 16.83
CA LEU A 476 16.20 28.32 16.12
C LEU A 476 15.15 27.79 17.08
N ASP A 477 13.95 28.35 16.99
CA ASP A 477 12.74 27.75 17.56
C ASP A 477 11.90 27.18 16.42
N CYS A 478 11.49 25.91 16.55
CA CYS A 478 10.69 25.21 15.54
C CYS A 478 9.24 25.09 15.98
N ALA A 479 8.31 25.42 15.08
CA ALA A 479 6.88 25.21 15.26
C ALA A 479 6.38 24.21 14.22
N ALA A 480 5.65 23.18 14.64
CA ALA A 480 5.04 22.21 13.74
C ALA A 480 3.65 22.67 13.27
N THR A 481 3.03 23.63 13.98
CA THR A 481 1.68 24.14 13.72
C THR A 481 1.63 25.67 13.70
N ALA A 482 0.61 26.23 13.05
CA ALA A 482 0.35 27.66 13.05
C ALA A 482 0.00 28.19 14.45
N ALA A 483 -0.69 27.41 15.27
CA ALA A 483 -0.97 27.77 16.67
C ALA A 483 0.30 27.92 17.50
N GLU A 484 1.25 26.97 17.38
CA GLU A 484 2.56 27.06 18.04
C GLU A 484 3.38 28.24 17.51
N ALA A 485 3.40 28.45 16.19
CA ALA A 485 4.10 29.58 15.59
C ALA A 485 3.54 30.93 16.08
N ASP A 486 2.22 31.05 16.21
CA ASP A 486 1.56 32.26 16.72
C ASP A 486 1.85 32.49 18.21
N ALA A 487 2.01 31.44 19.01
CA ALA A 487 2.40 31.53 20.41
C ALA A 487 3.88 31.93 20.57
N LEU A 488 4.77 31.36 19.77
CA LEU A 488 6.20 31.66 19.79
C LEU A 488 6.47 33.10 19.37
N ILE A 489 5.92 33.56 18.24
CA ILE A 489 6.12 34.94 17.78
C ILE A 489 5.59 35.99 18.75
N GLN A 490 4.62 35.63 19.61
CA GLN A 490 4.09 36.52 20.65
C GLN A 490 4.95 36.55 21.92
N SER A 491 5.73 35.50 22.17
CA SER A 491 6.50 35.32 23.40
C SER A 491 8.01 35.52 23.22
N GLY A 492 8.51 35.57 21.97
CA GLY A 492 9.93 35.75 21.65
C GLY A 492 10.20 36.84 20.61
N GLU A 493 11.40 37.41 20.64
CA GLU A 493 11.90 38.32 19.60
C GLU A 493 12.73 37.55 18.56
N TYR A 494 12.25 37.48 17.31
CA TYR A 494 12.92 36.73 16.24
C TYR A 494 13.59 37.65 15.21
N SER A 495 14.77 37.27 14.72
CA SER A 495 15.46 38.03 13.66
C SER A 495 14.95 37.73 12.25
N LEU A 496 14.30 36.58 12.05
CA LEU A 496 13.70 36.11 10.80
C LEU A 496 12.71 34.99 11.10
N VAL A 497 11.65 34.89 10.31
CA VAL A 497 10.74 33.74 10.28
C VAL A 497 10.89 33.01 8.95
N ILE A 498 11.07 31.69 8.99
CA ILE A 498 10.96 30.83 7.81
C ILE A 498 9.59 30.14 7.88
N LEU A 499 8.70 30.48 6.96
CA LEU A 499 7.29 30.08 7.03
C LEU A 499 6.93 29.10 5.91
N ASP A 500 6.47 27.90 6.28
CA ASP A 500 5.82 26.99 5.34
C ASP A 500 4.36 27.41 5.14
N LEU A 501 3.87 27.39 3.90
CA LEU A 501 2.45 27.63 3.61
C LEU A 501 1.58 26.39 3.86
N GLY A 502 2.18 25.20 3.91
CA GLY A 502 1.50 23.91 4.08
C GLY A 502 1.29 23.46 5.53
N LEU A 503 1.17 24.38 6.49
CA LEU A 503 0.97 24.04 7.91
C LEU A 503 -0.32 23.20 8.11
N PRO A 504 -0.33 22.24 9.04
CA PRO A 504 -1.40 21.24 9.16
C PRO A 504 -2.74 21.80 9.67
N ASP A 505 -2.72 22.88 10.43
CA ASP A 505 -3.86 23.47 11.16
C ASP A 505 -4.37 24.78 10.57
N LYS A 506 -3.57 25.50 9.77
CA LYS A 506 -3.97 26.74 9.08
C LYS A 506 -3.08 27.00 7.85
N ASP A 507 -3.60 27.64 6.79
CA ASP A 507 -2.76 28.07 5.67
C ASP A 507 -1.77 29.17 6.11
N GLY A 508 -0.48 28.98 5.83
CA GLY A 508 0.58 29.89 6.30
C GLY A 508 0.44 31.32 5.74
N ALA A 509 -0.12 31.49 4.53
CA ALA A 509 -0.37 32.83 3.97
C ALA A 509 -1.43 33.61 4.78
N THR A 510 -2.41 32.87 5.31
CA THR A 510 -3.43 33.44 6.19
C THR A 510 -2.83 33.84 7.54
N LEU A 511 -1.94 33.01 8.11
CA LEU A 511 -1.21 33.32 9.34
C LEU A 511 -0.35 34.58 9.17
N LEU A 512 0.41 34.68 8.08
CA LEU A 512 1.24 35.84 7.78
C LEU A 512 0.40 37.12 7.67
N SER A 513 -0.72 37.08 6.95
CA SER A 513 -1.65 38.21 6.86
C SER A 513 -2.18 38.62 8.23
N GLN A 514 -2.43 37.66 9.14
CA GLN A 514 -2.86 37.92 10.51
C GLN A 514 -1.75 38.55 11.36
N TRP A 515 -0.49 38.16 11.16
CA TRP A 515 0.68 38.76 11.82
C TRP A 515 0.89 40.21 11.38
N ARG A 516 0.87 40.48 10.07
CA ARG A 516 1.02 41.86 9.55
C ARG A 516 -0.08 42.80 10.04
N ARG A 517 -1.34 42.33 10.11
CA ARG A 517 -2.44 43.12 10.70
C ARG A 517 -2.27 43.40 12.21
N ARG A 518 -1.54 42.54 12.91
CA ARG A 518 -1.23 42.68 14.35
C ARG A 518 0.05 43.49 14.60
N GLY A 519 0.71 44.00 13.55
CA GLY A 519 1.94 44.80 13.67
C GLY A 519 3.19 43.96 13.95
N VAL A 520 3.17 42.67 13.59
CA VAL A 520 4.38 41.84 13.61
C VAL A 520 5.18 42.16 12.36
N ASP A 521 6.34 42.80 12.54
CA ASP A 521 7.15 43.34 11.43
C ASP A 521 8.39 42.49 11.10
N ASN A 522 8.60 41.37 11.80
CA ASN A 522 9.74 40.48 11.56
C ASN A 522 9.80 40.04 10.08
N PRO A 523 11.01 39.90 9.50
CA PRO A 523 11.14 39.52 8.10
C PRO A 523 10.71 38.05 7.94
N VAL A 524 9.98 37.74 6.87
CA VAL A 524 9.41 36.41 6.61
C VAL A 524 9.88 35.90 5.27
N LEU A 525 10.59 34.76 5.28
CA LEU A 525 10.91 33.97 4.10
C LEU A 525 9.88 32.85 3.95
N ILE A 526 9.11 32.87 2.87
CA ILE A 526 8.21 31.75 2.55
C ILE A 526 9.02 30.57 2.00
N LEU A 527 8.79 29.37 2.53
CA LEU A 527 9.41 28.13 2.10
C LEU A 527 8.35 27.08 1.75
N THR A 528 8.01 26.91 0.47
CA THR A 528 6.80 26.16 0.08
C THR A 528 6.97 25.31 -1.18
N ALA A 529 6.13 24.28 -1.34
CA ALA A 529 6.06 23.49 -2.58
C ALA A 529 5.18 24.14 -3.67
N ARG A 530 4.53 25.28 -3.38
CA ARG A 530 3.75 26.04 -4.36
C ARG A 530 4.71 26.78 -5.30
N ASP A 531 4.77 26.39 -6.56
CA ASP A 531 5.76 26.87 -7.55
C ASP A 531 5.16 27.76 -8.65
N ALA A 532 3.83 27.92 -8.69
CA ALA A 532 3.16 28.78 -9.65
C ALA A 532 3.52 30.25 -9.43
N ILE A 533 3.58 31.01 -10.53
CA ILE A 533 3.87 32.45 -10.48
C ILE A 533 2.82 33.20 -9.65
N GLU A 534 1.54 32.81 -9.80
CA GLU A 534 0.42 33.37 -9.04
C GLU A 534 0.57 33.14 -7.53
N ASP A 535 1.03 31.96 -7.11
CA ASP A 535 1.29 31.65 -5.70
C ASP A 535 2.46 32.46 -5.12
N ARG A 536 3.47 32.75 -5.94
CA ARG A 536 4.62 33.58 -5.54
C ARG A 536 4.21 35.04 -5.35
N ILE A 537 3.43 35.58 -6.28
CA ILE A 537 2.88 36.94 -6.20
C ILE A 537 1.99 37.05 -4.95
N ASN A 538 1.04 36.12 -4.78
CA ASN A 538 0.14 36.11 -3.63
C ASN A 538 0.88 35.99 -2.29
N GLY A 539 1.93 35.18 -2.22
CA GLY A 539 2.75 35.04 -1.02
C GLY A 539 3.49 36.33 -0.65
N LEU A 540 4.05 37.04 -1.63
CA LEU A 540 4.71 38.34 -1.42
C LEU A 540 3.70 39.44 -1.08
N ASP A 541 2.57 39.50 -1.78
CA ASP A 541 1.48 40.46 -1.52
C ASP A 541 0.84 40.27 -0.14
N SER A 542 0.95 39.05 0.43
CA SER A 542 0.53 38.75 1.82
C SER A 542 1.49 39.32 2.89
N GLY A 543 2.61 39.93 2.48
CA GLY A 543 3.57 40.60 3.35
C GLY A 543 4.84 39.81 3.64
N ALA A 544 5.22 38.85 2.78
CA ALA A 544 6.50 38.15 2.87
C ALA A 544 7.63 38.96 2.22
N ASP A 545 8.83 38.81 2.75
CA ASP A 545 10.02 39.56 2.33
C ASP A 545 10.84 38.83 1.25
N ASP A 546 10.73 37.51 1.19
CA ASP A 546 11.29 36.68 0.11
C ASP A 546 10.51 35.36 0.00
N TYR A 547 10.74 34.62 -1.08
CA TYR A 547 10.00 33.40 -1.42
C TYR A 547 10.94 32.35 -2.02
N LEU A 548 10.95 31.15 -1.44
CA LEU A 548 11.78 30.03 -1.88
C LEU A 548 10.95 28.74 -2.07
N VAL A 549 11.04 28.17 -3.26
CA VAL A 549 10.25 26.99 -3.67
C VAL A 549 11.01 25.70 -3.34
N LYS A 550 10.31 24.70 -2.79
CA LYS A 550 10.81 23.35 -2.57
C LYS A 550 10.82 22.56 -3.88
N PRO A 551 11.94 21.87 -4.24
CA PRO A 551 13.20 21.76 -3.50
C PRO A 551 14.19 22.89 -3.86
N PHE A 552 14.92 23.38 -2.86
CA PHE A 552 15.92 24.44 -2.96
C PHE A 552 17.32 23.93 -2.54
N ALA A 553 18.39 24.63 -2.93
CA ALA A 553 19.72 24.35 -2.42
C ALA A 553 19.87 24.93 -1.00
N LEU A 554 20.44 24.17 -0.06
CA LEU A 554 20.65 24.66 1.31
C LEU A 554 21.48 25.95 1.34
N ALA A 555 22.52 26.03 0.50
CA ALA A 555 23.34 27.24 0.35
C ALA A 555 22.54 28.46 -0.15
N GLU A 556 21.51 28.24 -0.98
CA GLU A 556 20.61 29.30 -1.44
C GLU A 556 19.73 29.79 -0.28
N LEU A 557 19.16 28.86 0.49
CA LEU A 557 18.40 29.21 1.69
C LEU A 557 19.26 30.02 2.68
N GLN A 558 20.47 29.55 2.99
CA GLN A 558 21.41 30.23 3.89
C GLN A 558 21.76 31.63 3.38
N ALA A 559 21.98 31.80 2.07
CA ALA A 559 22.25 33.11 1.48
C ALA A 559 21.06 34.07 1.61
N ARG A 560 19.82 33.58 1.38
CA ARG A 560 18.60 34.37 1.52
C ARG A 560 18.32 34.75 2.97
N VAL A 561 18.49 33.81 3.91
CA VAL A 561 18.40 34.04 5.36
C VAL A 561 19.37 35.14 5.80
N ARG A 562 20.67 35.03 5.43
CA ARG A 562 21.66 36.08 5.73
C ARG A 562 21.26 37.43 5.15
N ALA A 563 20.83 37.46 3.89
CA ALA A 563 20.46 38.71 3.22
C ALA A 563 19.26 39.40 3.88
N LEU A 564 18.25 38.63 4.31
CA LEU A 564 17.05 39.15 4.96
C LEU A 564 17.33 39.73 6.34
N ILE A 565 18.04 38.98 7.19
CA ILE A 565 18.43 39.46 8.54
C ILE A 565 19.25 40.75 8.42
N ARG A 566 20.21 40.78 7.50
CA ARG A 566 21.08 41.95 7.26
C ARG A 566 20.28 43.19 6.82
N ARG A 567 19.35 43.01 5.87
CA ARG A 567 18.48 44.10 5.36
C ARG A 567 17.55 44.63 6.44
N TYR A 568 16.94 43.74 7.23
CA TYR A 568 16.03 44.12 8.29
C TYR A 568 16.72 44.92 9.40
N GLN A 569 18.00 44.66 9.65
CA GLN A 569 18.80 45.37 10.65
C GLN A 569 19.60 46.56 10.08
N GLY A 570 19.34 46.99 8.84
CA GLY A 570 19.87 48.26 8.28
C GLY A 570 21.33 48.26 7.84
N HIS A 571 21.98 47.09 7.68
CA HIS A 571 23.40 46.99 7.30
C HIS A 571 23.54 46.44 5.86
N SER A 572 24.53 46.92 5.08
CA SER A 572 24.76 46.46 3.70
C SER A 572 26.07 45.67 3.49
N ASP A 573 27.02 45.76 4.42
CA ASP A 573 28.37 45.18 4.30
C ASP A 573 28.58 43.95 5.20
N ASN A 574 29.43 43.01 4.76
CA ASN A 574 29.76 41.77 5.49
C ASN A 574 30.81 41.98 6.61
N LEU A 575 31.33 43.21 6.75
CA LEU A 575 32.33 43.61 7.74
C LEU A 575 31.66 44.58 8.72
N LEU A 576 31.44 44.15 9.96
CA LEU A 576 30.97 45.01 11.03
C LEU A 576 32.18 45.57 11.79
N THR A 577 32.30 46.89 11.89
CA THR A 577 33.41 47.53 12.61
C THR A 577 32.86 48.42 13.71
N ASP A 578 33.31 48.20 14.94
CA ASP A 578 33.03 49.05 16.09
C ASP A 578 34.31 49.28 16.91
N GLY A 579 34.78 50.52 16.92
CA GLY A 579 36.06 50.90 17.52
C GLY A 579 37.26 50.10 16.96
N ASP A 580 37.99 49.43 17.86
CA ASP A 580 39.17 48.63 17.54
C ASP A 580 38.83 47.21 17.04
N ILE A 581 37.55 46.82 16.96
CA ILE A 581 37.11 45.45 16.65
C ILE A 581 36.39 45.43 15.29
N THR A 582 36.80 44.50 14.43
CA THR A 582 36.15 44.22 13.14
C THR A 582 35.73 42.75 13.08
N LEU A 583 34.45 42.50 12.82
CA LEU A 583 33.88 41.17 12.61
C LEU A 583 33.63 40.94 11.12
N ASN A 584 34.07 39.79 10.62
CA ASN A 584 33.68 39.32 9.28
C ASN A 584 32.60 38.25 9.43
N LEU A 585 31.36 38.60 9.04
CA LEU A 585 30.20 37.72 9.16
C LEU A 585 30.25 36.54 8.16
N GLN A 586 31.05 36.64 7.09
CA GLN A 586 31.20 35.59 6.09
C GLN A 586 32.23 34.54 6.50
N THR A 587 33.34 34.96 7.12
CA THR A 587 34.43 34.04 7.53
C THR A 587 34.40 33.67 9.01
N GLN A 588 33.46 34.21 9.78
CA GLN A 588 33.37 34.08 11.25
C GLN A 588 34.66 34.48 11.99
N GLN A 589 35.38 35.48 11.47
CA GLN A 589 36.63 35.96 12.06
C GLN A 589 36.46 37.27 12.82
N VAL A 590 37.12 37.36 13.98
CA VAL A 590 37.23 38.59 14.78
C VAL A 590 38.64 39.15 14.63
N LEU A 591 38.73 40.43 14.30
CA LEU A 591 39.97 41.18 14.21
C LEU A 591 39.95 42.28 15.28
N ARG A 592 41.02 42.42 16.05
CA ARG A 592 41.24 43.57 16.93
C ARG A 592 42.48 44.32 16.46
N ARG A 593 42.34 45.60 16.08
CA ARG A 593 43.41 46.40 15.46
C ARG A 593 44.08 45.67 14.29
N SER A 594 43.26 45.02 13.45
CA SER A 594 43.70 44.22 12.29
C SER A 594 44.52 42.95 12.62
N GLN A 595 44.56 42.51 13.89
CA GLN A 595 45.10 41.20 14.25
C GLN A 595 43.98 40.21 14.59
N PRO A 596 44.03 38.97 14.09
CA PRO A 596 42.99 37.97 14.35
C PRO A 596 42.99 37.57 15.82
N VAL A 597 41.79 37.43 16.39
CA VAL A 597 41.54 36.97 17.75
C VAL A 597 40.74 35.69 17.68
N GLU A 598 41.23 34.62 18.31
CA GLU A 598 40.46 33.39 18.45
C GLU A 598 39.34 33.59 19.46
N VAL A 599 38.12 33.22 19.06
CA VAL A 599 36.92 33.26 19.89
C VAL A 599 36.16 31.97 19.68
N THR A 600 35.46 31.51 20.70
CA THR A 600 34.54 30.38 20.58
C THR A 600 33.28 30.79 19.79
N PRO A 601 32.52 29.84 19.23
CA PRO A 601 31.28 30.15 18.50
C PRO A 601 30.27 30.96 19.32
N LYS A 602 30.17 30.68 20.63
CA LYS A 602 29.29 31.42 21.56
C LYS A 602 29.79 32.86 21.79
N GLU A 603 31.10 33.05 21.89
CA GLU A 603 31.70 34.39 22.01
C GLU A 603 31.58 35.18 20.70
N PHE A 604 31.71 34.54 19.54
CA PHE A 604 31.48 35.18 18.23
C PHE A 604 30.02 35.65 18.08
N ALA A 605 29.06 34.81 18.47
CA ALA A 605 27.64 35.16 18.44
C ALA A 605 27.32 36.33 19.39
N LEU A 606 27.86 36.31 20.62
CA LEU A 606 27.74 37.39 21.58
C LEU A 606 28.34 38.71 21.05
N LEU A 607 29.57 38.67 20.50
CA LEU A 607 30.25 39.84 19.94
C LEU A 607 29.50 40.42 18.74
N THR A 608 28.98 39.56 17.86
CA THR A 608 28.15 39.98 16.72
C THR A 608 26.92 40.73 17.21
N ARG A 609 26.21 40.21 18.21
CA ARG A 609 25.01 40.84 18.76
C ARG A 609 25.29 42.20 19.41
N LEU A 610 26.38 42.30 20.17
CA LEU A 610 26.80 43.54 20.83
C LEU A 610 27.23 44.61 19.82
N ILE A 611 27.97 44.24 18.78
CA ILE A 611 28.41 45.17 17.73
C ILE A 611 27.24 45.63 16.86
N MET A 612 26.29 44.74 16.52
CA MET A 612 25.09 45.08 15.75
C MET A 612 24.13 46.02 16.50
N ARG A 613 24.20 46.06 17.83
CA ARG A 613 23.46 47.02 18.68
C ARG A 613 24.39 48.03 19.37
N SER A 614 25.56 48.30 18.79
CA SER A 614 26.50 49.27 19.37
C SER A 614 25.83 50.64 19.57
N GLY A 615 26.00 51.21 20.75
CA GLY A 615 25.33 52.44 21.19
C GLY A 615 23.94 52.27 21.81
N GLN A 616 23.41 51.04 21.93
CA GLN A 616 22.13 50.75 22.59
C GLN A 616 22.29 49.78 23.77
N THR A 617 21.39 49.86 24.75
CA THR A 617 21.37 48.96 25.91
C THR A 617 20.84 47.58 25.49
N VAL A 618 21.61 46.51 25.75
CA VAL A 618 21.18 45.12 25.48
C VAL A 618 20.84 44.44 26.82
N HIS A 619 19.61 43.95 26.95
CA HIS A 619 19.14 43.29 28.18
C HIS A 619 19.73 41.89 28.33
N ARG A 620 20.00 41.50 29.57
CA ARG A 620 20.63 40.21 29.91
C ARG A 620 19.78 39.01 29.47
N GLU A 621 18.45 39.08 29.57
CA GLU A 621 17.57 38.01 29.11
C GLU A 621 17.67 37.79 27.59
N THR A 622 17.80 38.86 26.81
CA THR A 622 17.98 38.80 25.34
C THR A 622 19.29 38.10 24.97
N LEU A 623 20.37 38.36 25.70
CA LEU A 623 21.65 37.68 25.47
C LEU A 623 21.60 36.19 25.88
N GLN A 624 20.80 35.82 26.88
CA GLN A 624 20.63 34.42 27.26
C GLN A 624 19.80 33.63 26.23
N GLN A 625 18.74 34.23 25.68
CA GLN A 625 17.91 33.61 24.64
C GLN A 625 18.67 33.40 23.31
N ASP A 626 19.58 34.32 22.97
CA ASP A 626 20.39 34.22 21.75
C ASP A 626 21.53 33.17 21.86
N ILE A 627 21.90 32.72 23.07
CA ILE A 627 23.09 31.88 23.34
C ILE A 627 22.74 30.46 23.82
N TYR A 628 21.52 30.25 24.30
CA TYR A 628 21.04 28.97 24.84
C TYR A 628 19.73 28.57 24.14
N SER A 629 19.70 27.34 23.59
CA SER A 629 18.46 26.74 23.08
C SER A 629 17.64 26.15 24.23
N TRP A 630 16.33 25.98 24.04
CA TRP A 630 15.43 25.35 25.03
C TRP A 630 15.84 23.91 25.46
N GLN A 631 16.80 23.27 24.78
CA GLN A 631 17.29 21.91 25.09
C GLN A 631 18.62 21.88 25.87
N ASP A 632 19.23 23.03 26.20
CA ASP A 632 20.44 23.07 27.03
C ASP A 632 20.07 23.10 28.54
N ASP A 633 20.50 22.08 29.28
CA ASP A 633 20.34 21.95 30.74
C ASP A 633 21.14 23.05 31.48
N PRO A 634 20.54 23.89 32.35
CA PRO A 634 21.24 24.95 33.08
C PRO A 634 21.98 24.37 34.30
N GLY A 635 22.88 23.42 34.06
CA GLY A 635 23.73 22.81 35.07
C GLY A 635 25.05 23.58 35.24
N SER A 636 25.03 24.76 35.87
CA SER A 636 26.22 25.35 36.52
C SER A 636 25.88 26.56 37.40
N ASN A 637 25.66 26.30 38.69
CA ASN A 637 25.80 27.20 39.86
C ASN A 637 25.43 28.68 39.71
N THR A 638 24.14 29.03 39.77
CA THR A 638 23.72 30.39 40.18
C THR A 638 22.34 30.49 40.85
N LEU A 639 21.77 29.38 41.36
CA LEU A 639 20.40 29.31 41.91
C LEU A 639 20.27 28.83 43.37
N GLU A 640 21.37 28.59 44.09
CA GLU A 640 21.35 28.22 45.53
C GLU A 640 21.07 29.41 46.49
N LEU A 641 21.00 30.65 45.99
CA LEU A 641 20.83 31.84 46.83
C LEU A 641 19.35 32.22 47.10
N ILE A 642 18.40 31.69 46.32
CA ILE A 642 16.97 32.10 46.41
C ILE A 642 16.14 31.15 47.30
N SER A 643 16.53 29.88 47.40
CA SER A 643 15.87 28.85 48.22
C SER A 643 16.02 29.07 49.73
N VAL A 644 17.05 29.79 50.19
CA VAL A 644 17.29 30.09 51.61
C VAL A 644 16.38 31.20 52.15
N ILE A 645 15.91 32.11 51.29
CA ILE A 645 15.06 33.25 51.69
C ILE A 645 13.59 32.83 51.84
N TRP A 646 13.16 31.77 51.13
CA TRP A 646 11.78 31.27 51.17
C TRP A 646 11.46 30.45 52.44
N LEU A 647 12.42 29.65 52.93
CA LEU A 647 12.26 28.82 54.14
C LEU A 647 12.20 29.61 55.45
N TRP A 648 12.57 30.89 55.45
CA TRP A 648 12.53 31.76 56.62
C TRP A 648 11.16 32.43 56.84
N HIS A 649 10.30 32.47 55.82
CA HIS A 649 9.01 33.17 55.85
C HIS A 649 7.85 32.31 56.40
N GLU A 650 7.92 30.98 56.29
CA GLU A 650 6.79 30.07 56.56
C GLU A 650 6.68 29.60 58.04
N SER A 651 7.63 29.95 58.91
CA SER A 651 7.69 29.46 60.30
C SER A 651 7.02 30.37 61.35
N ARG A 652 6.07 31.24 60.98
CA ARG A 652 5.48 32.23 61.91
C ARG A 652 3.98 32.14 62.23
N GLU A 653 3.21 31.21 61.66
CA GLU A 653 1.74 31.15 61.88
C GLU A 653 1.20 29.90 62.62
N GLN A 654 2.03 29.03 63.20
CA GLN A 654 1.54 27.80 63.86
C GLN A 654 1.47 27.81 65.41
N ILE A 655 1.54 28.97 66.08
CA ILE A 655 1.54 29.01 67.58
C ILE A 655 0.28 29.71 68.18
N GLY A 656 -0.74 30.03 67.39
CA GLY A 656 -1.90 30.82 67.86
C GLY A 656 -3.15 30.07 68.32
N PHE A 657 -3.37 28.80 67.96
CA PHE A 657 -4.72 28.22 67.99
C PHE A 657 -4.94 27.03 68.94
N LEU A 658 -3.96 26.70 69.78
CA LEU A 658 -3.99 25.50 70.64
C LEU A 658 -4.13 25.78 72.16
N VAL A 659 -4.78 26.89 72.57
CA VAL A 659 -4.82 27.26 74.01
C VAL A 659 -6.20 27.57 74.61
N ASN A 660 -7.33 27.61 73.88
CA ASN A 660 -8.62 27.90 74.53
C ASN A 660 -9.69 26.81 74.38
N GLU A 661 -9.89 26.10 75.50
CA GLU A 661 -11.17 25.68 76.03
C GLU A 661 -11.78 24.35 75.56
N THR A 662 -10.96 23.32 75.71
CA THR A 662 -11.38 21.99 76.15
C THR A 662 -11.82 21.96 77.62
N LEU A 663 -12.92 22.63 78.05
CA LEU A 663 -13.47 22.37 79.40
C LEU A 663 -15.00 22.44 79.51
N SER A 664 -15.58 21.28 79.89
CA SER A 664 -16.89 21.08 80.51
C SER A 664 -18.13 20.87 79.62
N ALA A 665 -18.12 19.74 78.91
CA ALA A 665 -19.33 18.93 78.84
C ALA A 665 -19.74 18.45 80.26
N LYS A 666 -21.06 18.32 80.49
CA LYS A 666 -21.74 17.40 81.45
C LYS A 666 -22.43 18.05 82.68
N SER A 667 -23.66 18.56 82.50
CA SER A 667 -24.73 18.45 83.53
C SER A 667 -26.13 18.89 83.02
N ARG A 668 -27.12 18.02 83.26
CA ARG A 668 -28.59 18.27 83.37
C ARG A 668 -29.47 18.24 82.10
N ASN A 669 -29.87 17.02 81.74
CA ASN A 669 -30.77 16.64 80.66
C ASN A 669 -31.91 15.78 81.26
N ASN A 670 -33.14 16.29 81.48
CA ASN A 670 -34.33 15.44 81.79
C ASN A 670 -35.72 16.14 81.75
N HIS A 671 -35.83 17.39 81.27
CA HIS A 671 -37.14 18.03 81.04
C HIS A 671 -37.49 18.23 79.56
N VAL A 672 -36.57 17.86 78.65
CA VAL A 672 -36.68 18.14 77.21
C VAL A 672 -37.39 17.01 76.44
N GLU A 673 -37.38 15.77 76.95
CA GLU A 673 -37.84 14.61 76.17
C GLU A 673 -39.35 14.55 75.87
N LYS A 674 -40.19 15.25 76.66
CA LYS A 674 -41.64 15.17 76.49
C LYS A 674 -42.16 16.10 75.39
N GLU A 675 -41.64 17.33 75.30
CA GLU A 675 -41.99 18.26 74.21
C GLU A 675 -41.43 17.82 72.85
N ILE A 676 -40.30 17.11 72.86
CA ILE A 676 -39.72 16.51 71.65
C ILE A 676 -40.70 15.54 70.97
N ARG A 677 -41.44 14.71 71.72
CA ARG A 677 -42.30 13.67 71.10
C ARG A 677 -43.50 14.24 70.34
N GLU A 678 -44.11 15.33 70.82
CA GLU A 678 -45.24 15.98 70.14
C GLU A 678 -44.79 16.75 68.90
N ALA A 679 -43.64 17.44 68.99
CA ALA A 679 -43.02 18.08 67.83
C ALA A 679 -42.65 17.06 66.74
N ILE A 680 -42.08 15.91 67.12
CA ILE A 680 -41.73 14.83 66.19
C ILE A 680 -42.98 14.36 65.42
N ALA A 681 -44.10 14.07 66.09
CA ALA A 681 -45.29 13.53 65.42
C ALA A 681 -45.87 14.48 64.35
N SER A 682 -45.89 15.79 64.61
CA SER A 682 -46.40 16.80 63.66
C SER A 682 -45.56 16.94 62.38
N LEU A 683 -44.26 16.65 62.47
CA LEU A 683 -43.32 16.69 61.34
C LEU A 683 -43.25 15.34 60.60
N LEU A 684 -43.41 14.23 61.31
CA LEU A 684 -43.14 12.89 60.78
C LEU A 684 -44.24 12.41 59.83
N VAL A 685 -45.52 12.70 60.13
CA VAL A 685 -46.65 12.23 59.30
C VAL A 685 -46.66 12.85 57.89
N PRO A 686 -46.55 14.19 57.70
CA PRO A 686 -46.45 14.78 56.36
C PRO A 686 -45.20 14.33 55.62
N SER A 687 -44.09 14.16 56.34
CA SER A 687 -42.83 13.68 55.76
C SER A 687 -42.96 12.26 55.21
N LEU A 688 -43.63 11.35 55.92
CA LEU A 688 -43.87 9.99 55.44
C LEU A 688 -44.76 9.94 54.19
N VAL A 689 -45.79 10.80 54.12
CA VAL A 689 -46.65 10.91 52.94
C VAL A 689 -45.87 11.46 51.75
N MET A 690 -45.06 12.49 51.96
CA MET A 690 -44.20 13.08 50.92
C MET A 690 -43.17 12.05 50.42
N VAL A 691 -42.56 11.28 51.33
CA VAL A 691 -41.65 10.18 50.97
C VAL A 691 -42.38 9.11 50.16
N GLY A 692 -43.62 8.75 50.54
CA GLY A 692 -44.44 7.80 49.78
C GLY A 692 -44.70 8.25 48.34
N PHE A 693 -45.11 9.50 48.14
CA PHE A 693 -45.29 10.06 46.80
C PHE A 693 -43.97 10.14 46.03
N THR A 694 -42.89 10.55 46.69
CA THR A 694 -41.57 10.64 46.07
C THR A 694 -41.10 9.26 45.60
N LEU A 695 -41.26 8.23 46.41
CA LEU A 695 -40.93 6.85 46.04
C LEU A 695 -41.82 6.34 44.90
N PHE A 696 -43.12 6.65 44.91
CA PHE A 696 -44.03 6.27 43.83
C PHE A 696 -43.65 6.91 42.49
N PHE A 697 -43.43 8.23 42.47
CA PHE A 697 -43.02 8.93 41.24
C PHE A 697 -41.60 8.54 40.81
N SER A 698 -40.70 8.28 41.75
CA SER A 698 -39.36 7.77 41.44
C SER A 698 -39.44 6.38 40.81
N PHE A 699 -40.26 5.48 41.35
CA PHE A 699 -40.48 4.16 40.76
C PHE A 699 -41.09 4.25 39.35
N TRP A 700 -42.09 5.13 39.16
CA TRP A 700 -42.70 5.37 37.87
C TRP A 700 -41.72 5.98 36.85
N ALA A 701 -40.92 6.97 37.25
CA ALA A 701 -39.90 7.59 36.41
C ALA A 701 -38.80 6.58 36.05
N VAL A 702 -38.29 5.80 37.00
CA VAL A 702 -37.26 4.77 36.77
C VAL A 702 -37.79 3.71 35.80
N THR A 703 -39.03 3.23 35.99
CA THR A 703 -39.61 2.25 35.06
C THR A 703 -39.89 2.83 33.68
N TRP A 704 -40.17 4.13 33.56
CA TRP A 704 -40.33 4.79 32.26
C TRP A 704 -39.00 5.00 31.54
N ILE A 705 -37.97 5.51 32.23
CA ILE A 705 -36.62 5.78 31.70
C ILE A 705 -35.90 4.49 31.30
N THR A 706 -36.11 3.38 32.02
CA THR A 706 -35.41 2.10 31.74
C THR A 706 -36.08 1.23 30.67
N ARG A 707 -37.30 1.55 30.22
CA ARG A 707 -38.03 0.78 29.18
C ARG A 707 -37.27 0.62 27.86
N PRO A 708 -36.66 1.67 27.27
CA PRO A 708 -35.90 1.54 26.03
C PRO A 708 -34.68 0.62 26.19
N LEU A 709 -34.01 0.68 27.34
CA LEU A 709 -32.87 -0.18 27.66
C LEU A 709 -33.28 -1.66 27.75
N ASN A 710 -34.45 -1.95 28.32
CA ASN A 710 -35.00 -3.31 28.37
C ASN A 710 -35.35 -3.84 26.97
N LYS A 711 -35.85 -2.99 26.07
CA LYS A 711 -36.09 -3.38 24.66
C LYS A 711 -34.79 -3.67 23.93
N LEU A 712 -33.77 -2.82 24.09
CA LEU A 712 -32.44 -3.02 23.51
C LEU A 712 -31.82 -4.34 24.00
N ARG A 713 -31.91 -4.63 25.31
CA ARG A 713 -31.47 -5.91 25.90
C ARG A 713 -32.17 -7.11 25.26
N ALA A 714 -33.49 -7.05 25.08
CA ALA A 714 -34.24 -8.14 24.47
C ALA A 714 -33.85 -8.37 22.99
N SER A 715 -33.61 -7.29 22.24
CA SER A 715 -33.16 -7.37 20.84
C SER A 715 -31.75 -7.90 20.67
N LEU A 716 -30.87 -7.67 21.65
CA LEU A 716 -29.53 -8.28 21.70
C LEU A 716 -29.59 -9.76 22.12
N ALA A 717 -30.44 -10.10 23.09
CA ALA A 717 -30.54 -11.47 23.62
C ALA A 717 -31.12 -12.47 22.60
N ASN A 718 -31.99 -12.03 21.69
CA ASN A 718 -32.64 -12.87 20.69
C ASN A 718 -31.90 -12.90 19.34
N ARG A 719 -30.64 -12.42 19.29
CA ARG A 719 -29.88 -12.30 18.06
C ARG A 719 -28.86 -13.43 17.92
N SER A 720 -28.84 -14.08 16.76
CA SER A 720 -27.85 -15.08 16.41
C SER A 720 -26.50 -14.45 16.03
N ALA A 721 -25.41 -15.21 16.14
CA ALA A 721 -24.05 -14.74 15.88
C ALA A 721 -23.83 -14.17 14.47
N ASP A 722 -24.62 -14.63 13.47
CA ASP A 722 -24.49 -14.20 12.07
C ASP A 722 -25.45 -13.08 11.68
N ASN A 723 -26.39 -12.72 12.55
CA ASN A 723 -27.28 -11.59 12.30
C ASN A 723 -26.59 -10.31 12.78
N LEU A 724 -25.76 -9.72 11.92
CA LEU A 724 -25.03 -8.46 12.16
C LEU A 724 -25.78 -7.23 11.62
N THR A 725 -27.07 -7.37 11.29
CA THR A 725 -27.88 -6.24 10.77
C THR A 725 -27.94 -5.07 11.77
N PRO A 726 -27.99 -3.80 11.36
CA PRO A 726 -28.04 -2.71 12.32
C PRO A 726 -29.25 -2.79 13.27
N LEU A 727 -29.03 -2.52 14.56
CA LEU A 727 -30.10 -2.34 15.55
C LEU A 727 -30.89 -1.07 15.23
N PRO A 728 -32.23 -1.12 15.24
CA PRO A 728 -33.05 0.08 15.00
C PRO A 728 -32.97 1.04 16.19
N MET A 729 -33.18 2.33 15.93
CA MET A 729 -33.15 3.36 16.97
C MET A 729 -34.41 3.27 17.85
N TYR A 730 -34.25 2.84 19.10
CA TYR A 730 -35.36 2.63 20.04
C TYR A 730 -35.70 3.87 20.90
N SER A 731 -34.90 4.93 20.84
CA SER A 731 -35.07 6.16 21.61
C SER A 731 -34.36 7.34 20.94
N ASP A 732 -34.93 8.55 21.10
CA ASP A 732 -34.31 9.83 20.70
C ASP A 732 -33.41 10.42 21.81
N MET A 733 -33.26 9.73 22.95
CA MET A 733 -32.34 10.15 24.03
C MET A 733 -30.89 9.98 23.58
N GLU A 734 -30.09 11.03 23.76
CA GLU A 734 -28.72 11.14 23.25
C GLU A 734 -27.82 10.01 23.77
N GLU A 735 -27.95 9.63 25.05
CA GLU A 735 -27.13 8.59 25.67
C GLU A 735 -27.45 7.19 25.13
N ILE A 736 -28.75 6.86 24.97
CA ILE A 736 -29.18 5.56 24.44
C ILE A 736 -28.90 5.47 22.93
N GLY A 737 -29.04 6.59 22.22
CA GLY A 737 -28.68 6.71 20.81
C GLY A 737 -27.18 6.51 20.58
N ALA A 738 -26.32 7.10 21.41
CA ALA A 738 -24.87 6.94 21.34
C ALA A 738 -24.42 5.48 21.56
N VAL A 739 -25.02 4.79 22.53
CA VAL A 739 -24.76 3.36 22.78
C VAL A 739 -25.22 2.49 21.60
N THR A 740 -26.43 2.72 21.09
CA THR A 740 -26.97 1.98 19.93
C THR A 740 -26.09 2.20 18.68
N THR A 741 -25.61 3.42 18.47
CA THR A 741 -24.70 3.78 17.38
C THR A 741 -23.35 3.08 17.53
N SER A 742 -22.78 3.08 18.73
CA SER A 742 -21.49 2.42 19.02
C SER A 742 -21.58 0.90 18.81
N LEU A 743 -22.69 0.28 19.23
CA LEU A 743 -22.97 -1.14 18.98
C LEU A 743 -23.11 -1.43 17.48
N ASN A 744 -23.82 -0.59 16.74
CA ASN A 744 -23.96 -0.73 15.29
C ASN A 744 -22.61 -0.59 14.57
N GLN A 745 -21.74 0.32 15.01
CA GLN A 745 -20.38 0.45 14.49
C GLN A 745 -19.53 -0.80 14.79
N LEU A 746 -19.65 -1.37 15.99
CA LEU A 746 -18.97 -2.61 16.35
C LEU A 746 -19.48 -3.79 15.52
N LEU A 747 -20.80 -3.92 15.33
CA LEU A 747 -21.41 -4.93 14.47
C LEU A 747 -20.94 -4.79 13.02
N ALA A 748 -20.85 -3.57 12.50
CA ALA A 748 -20.34 -3.30 11.15
C ALA A 748 -18.85 -3.64 11.00
N ARG A 749 -18.02 -3.36 12.02
CA ARG A 749 -16.61 -3.76 12.04
C ARG A 749 -16.44 -5.28 12.10
N LEU A 750 -17.24 -5.96 12.92
CA LEU A 750 -17.27 -7.42 12.97
C LEU A 750 -17.69 -8.03 11.62
N ASP A 751 -18.74 -7.50 10.99
CA ASP A 751 -19.19 -7.95 9.67
C ASP A 751 -18.07 -7.80 8.64
N HIS A 752 -17.44 -6.62 8.60
CA HIS A 752 -16.30 -6.38 7.72
C HIS A 752 -15.12 -7.33 8.00
N THR A 753 -14.82 -7.61 9.27
CA THR A 753 -13.69 -8.48 9.66
C THR A 753 -13.94 -9.92 9.25
N ILE A 754 -15.16 -10.42 9.46
CA ILE A 754 -15.60 -11.77 9.04
C ILE A 754 -15.59 -11.88 7.51
N GLN A 755 -16.02 -10.85 6.76
CA GLN A 755 -15.96 -10.85 5.29
C GLN A 755 -14.52 -10.81 4.76
N GLN A 756 -13.62 -10.08 5.42
CA GLN A 756 -12.19 -10.08 5.07
C GLN A 756 -11.54 -11.43 5.32
N GLU A 757 -11.89 -12.12 6.41
CA GLU A 757 -11.42 -13.49 6.66
C GLU A 757 -11.91 -14.46 5.57
N ARG A 758 -13.17 -14.33 5.11
CA ARG A 758 -13.71 -15.12 4.00
C ARG A 758 -12.91 -14.92 2.71
N LEU A 759 -12.63 -13.66 2.34
CA LEU A 759 -11.81 -13.34 1.16
C LEU A 759 -10.37 -13.84 1.30
N PHE A 760 -9.77 -13.69 2.48
CA PHE A 760 -8.41 -14.17 2.76
C PHE A 760 -8.26 -15.69 2.54
N THR A 761 -9.20 -16.51 3.02
CA THR A 761 -9.14 -17.97 2.79
C THR A 761 -9.32 -18.35 1.32
N ALA A 762 -10.05 -17.55 0.54
CA ALA A 762 -10.19 -17.75 -0.90
C ALA A 762 -8.91 -17.42 -1.66
N ASP A 763 -8.26 -16.33 -1.29
CA ASP A 763 -7.03 -15.84 -1.91
C ASP A 763 -5.82 -16.69 -1.53
N ALA A 764 -5.69 -17.08 -0.26
CA ALA A 764 -4.62 -17.97 0.22
C ALA A 764 -4.59 -19.30 -0.55
N ALA A 765 -5.75 -19.83 -0.95
CA ALA A 765 -5.85 -21.02 -1.79
C ALA A 765 -5.17 -20.84 -3.14
N HIS A 766 -5.43 -19.71 -3.79
CA HIS A 766 -4.92 -19.39 -5.11
C HIS A 766 -3.41 -19.09 -5.06
N GLU A 767 -3.00 -18.35 -4.04
CA GLU A 767 -1.60 -17.97 -3.78
C GLU A 767 -0.72 -19.16 -3.37
N LEU A 768 -1.27 -20.20 -2.72
CA LEU A 768 -0.52 -21.42 -2.40
C LEU A 768 -0.47 -22.41 -3.58
N ARG A 769 -1.53 -22.50 -4.39
CA ARG A 769 -1.59 -23.42 -5.55
C ARG A 769 -0.58 -23.03 -6.62
N THR A 770 -0.39 -21.75 -6.86
CA THR A 770 0.48 -21.21 -7.91
C THR A 770 1.97 -21.63 -7.76
N PRO A 771 2.63 -21.43 -6.60
CA PRO A 771 4.00 -21.88 -6.40
C PRO A 771 4.12 -23.41 -6.35
N LEU A 772 3.15 -24.12 -5.75
CA LEU A 772 3.16 -25.59 -5.70
C LEU A 772 3.06 -26.21 -7.11
N ALA A 773 2.23 -25.65 -7.99
CA ALA A 773 2.15 -26.05 -9.39
C ALA A 773 3.47 -25.77 -10.14
N GLY A 774 4.14 -24.65 -9.83
CA GLY A 774 5.47 -24.32 -10.36
C GLY A 774 6.57 -25.31 -9.93
N ILE A 775 6.56 -25.73 -8.67
CA ILE A 775 7.47 -26.75 -8.12
C ILE A 775 7.17 -28.12 -8.76
N ARG A 776 5.89 -28.50 -8.88
CA ARG A 776 5.45 -29.74 -9.53
C ARG A 776 5.98 -29.84 -10.96
N LEU A 777 5.85 -28.76 -11.75
CA LEU A 777 6.33 -28.71 -13.12
C LEU A 777 7.86 -28.90 -13.20
N HIS A 778 8.64 -28.25 -12.32
CA HIS A 778 10.09 -28.46 -12.26
C HIS A 778 10.46 -29.92 -11.96
N LEU A 779 9.75 -30.55 -11.03
CA LEU A 779 9.98 -31.95 -10.68
C LEU A 779 9.56 -32.91 -11.81
N GLU A 780 8.48 -32.62 -12.53
CA GLU A 780 8.08 -33.38 -13.73
C GLU A 780 9.15 -33.29 -14.83
N LEU A 781 9.71 -32.09 -15.09
CA LEU A 781 10.80 -31.91 -16.04
C LEU A 781 12.10 -32.64 -15.60
N MET A 782 12.39 -32.66 -14.31
CA MET A 782 13.51 -33.45 -13.74
C MET A 782 13.28 -34.96 -13.87
N ALA A 783 12.03 -35.42 -13.71
CA ALA A 783 11.67 -36.83 -13.91
C ALA A 783 11.84 -37.25 -15.38
N GLN A 784 11.43 -36.40 -16.32
CA GLN A 784 11.64 -36.62 -17.76
C GLN A 784 13.13 -36.62 -18.15
N SER A 785 13.97 -35.91 -17.40
CA SER A 785 15.43 -35.87 -17.59
C SER A 785 16.18 -37.06 -16.96
N GLY A 786 15.45 -38.07 -16.44
CA GLY A 786 16.03 -39.32 -15.93
C GLY A 786 16.48 -39.30 -14.46
N SER A 787 16.06 -38.30 -13.66
CA SER A 787 16.40 -38.27 -12.22
C SER A 787 15.52 -39.24 -11.41
N PRO A 788 16.10 -40.26 -10.75
CA PRO A 788 15.33 -41.23 -9.96
C PRO A 788 14.70 -40.63 -8.69
N GLN A 789 15.16 -39.45 -8.25
CA GLN A 789 14.62 -38.76 -7.07
C GLN A 789 13.40 -37.88 -7.37
N ALA A 790 13.09 -37.63 -8.63
CA ALA A 790 12.03 -36.70 -9.03
C ALA A 790 10.62 -37.28 -8.84
N ALA A 791 10.39 -38.54 -9.22
CA ALA A 791 9.06 -39.17 -9.08
C ALA A 791 8.54 -39.23 -7.63
N PRO A 792 9.36 -39.59 -6.61
CA PRO A 792 8.95 -39.50 -5.21
C PRO A 792 8.62 -38.06 -4.76
N LEU A 793 9.28 -37.04 -5.31
CA LEU A 793 9.05 -35.64 -4.96
C LEU A 793 7.77 -35.09 -5.61
N VAL A 794 7.47 -35.48 -6.86
CA VAL A 794 6.19 -35.17 -7.52
C VAL A 794 5.03 -35.72 -6.69
N SER A 795 5.11 -37.00 -6.28
CA SER A 795 4.08 -37.63 -5.43
C SER A 795 3.90 -36.90 -4.09
N ARG A 796 4.98 -36.41 -3.47
CA ARG A 796 4.91 -35.60 -2.23
C ARG A 796 4.26 -34.25 -2.46
N ILE A 797 4.52 -33.57 -3.59
CA ILE A 797 3.88 -32.30 -3.93
C ILE A 797 2.40 -32.49 -4.24
N ASP A 798 2.03 -33.54 -4.97
CA ASP A 798 0.62 -33.88 -5.21
C ASP A 798 -0.13 -34.11 -3.89
N GLN A 799 0.51 -34.79 -2.93
CA GLN A 799 -0.03 -35.00 -1.60
C GLN A 799 -0.18 -33.68 -0.81
N LEU A 800 0.78 -32.75 -0.93
CA LEU A 800 0.69 -31.43 -0.32
C LEU A 800 -0.42 -30.59 -0.94
N MET A 801 -0.55 -30.59 -2.27
CA MET A 801 -1.63 -29.91 -2.97
C MET A 801 -2.99 -30.44 -2.52
N HIS A 802 -3.15 -31.77 -2.45
CA HIS A 802 -4.40 -32.37 -1.98
C HIS A 802 -4.71 -32.00 -0.52
N THR A 803 -3.68 -31.96 0.33
CA THR A 803 -3.81 -31.56 1.74
C THR A 803 -4.26 -30.11 1.88
N VAL A 804 -3.65 -29.19 1.12
CA VAL A 804 -4.00 -27.77 1.10
C VAL A 804 -5.45 -27.60 0.65
N GLU A 805 -5.87 -28.29 -0.41
CA GLU A 805 -7.24 -28.24 -0.90
C GLU A 805 -8.26 -28.75 0.14
N GLN A 806 -7.95 -29.84 0.83
CA GLN A 806 -8.81 -30.37 1.90
C GLN A 806 -8.96 -29.38 3.07
N LEU A 807 -7.86 -28.74 3.52
CA LEU A 807 -7.89 -27.74 4.59
C LEU A 807 -8.71 -26.51 4.20
N LEU A 808 -8.59 -26.06 2.94
CA LEU A 808 -9.32 -24.91 2.42
C LEU A 808 -10.81 -25.21 2.22
N MET A 809 -11.15 -26.41 1.75
CA MET A 809 -12.53 -26.87 1.66
C MET A 809 -13.19 -26.91 3.05
N LEU A 810 -12.45 -27.38 4.05
CA LEU A 810 -12.89 -27.41 5.44
C LEU A 810 -13.04 -26.01 6.06
N ALA A 811 -12.13 -25.09 5.76
CA ALA A 811 -12.25 -23.68 6.17
C ALA A 811 -13.51 -23.03 5.58
N ARG A 812 -13.76 -23.24 4.28
CA ARG A 812 -14.93 -22.66 3.57
C ARG A 812 -16.25 -23.24 4.04
N ALA A 813 -16.33 -24.56 4.18
CA ALA A 813 -17.57 -25.21 4.55
C ALA A 813 -17.89 -25.05 6.05
N GLY A 814 -16.86 -24.96 6.91
CA GLY A 814 -17.04 -24.52 8.30
C GLY A 814 -17.64 -23.10 8.41
N GLN A 815 -17.29 -22.20 7.49
CA GLN A 815 -17.86 -20.85 7.41
C GLN A 815 -19.30 -20.83 6.86
N ALA A 816 -19.63 -21.68 5.88
CA ALA A 816 -21.00 -21.81 5.36
C ALA A 816 -21.97 -22.37 6.42
N MET A 817 -21.54 -23.41 7.15
CA MET A 817 -22.34 -24.01 8.22
C MET A 817 -22.48 -23.10 9.45
N ALA A 818 -21.44 -22.32 9.79
CA ALA A 818 -21.52 -21.33 10.85
C ALA A 818 -22.65 -20.31 10.61
N SER A 819 -22.99 -20.03 9.34
CA SER A 819 -24.08 -19.12 8.95
C SER A 819 -25.50 -19.73 8.95
N GLY A 820 -25.68 -20.95 9.47
CA GLY A 820 -26.98 -21.61 9.64
C GLY A 820 -27.59 -22.25 8.38
N HIS A 821 -26.83 -22.38 7.29
CA HIS A 821 -27.28 -23.00 6.05
C HIS A 821 -27.10 -24.53 6.11
N TYR A 822 -28.08 -25.23 6.68
CA TYR A 822 -28.16 -26.69 6.68
C TYR A 822 -29.17 -27.17 5.64
N GLU A 823 -28.80 -28.12 4.78
CA GLU A 823 -29.70 -28.77 3.84
C GLU A 823 -30.09 -30.17 4.35
N THR A 824 -31.28 -30.65 3.98
CA THR A 824 -31.70 -32.03 4.27
C THR A 824 -31.09 -32.94 3.20
N VAL A 825 -30.06 -33.70 3.57
CA VAL A 825 -29.28 -34.55 2.67
C VAL A 825 -29.72 -36.00 2.78
N ASN A 826 -30.03 -36.64 1.64
CA ASN A 826 -30.28 -38.08 1.58
C ASN A 826 -28.96 -38.86 1.51
N TRP A 827 -28.74 -39.79 2.45
CA TRP A 827 -27.50 -40.57 2.54
C TRP A 827 -27.23 -41.41 1.28
N THR A 828 -28.23 -42.12 0.78
CA THR A 828 -28.00 -43.05 -0.33
C THR A 828 -27.75 -42.29 -1.64
N GLU A 829 -28.62 -41.34 -1.96
CA GLU A 829 -28.59 -40.65 -3.26
C GLU A 829 -27.44 -39.63 -3.36
N THR A 830 -27.18 -38.90 -2.28
CA THR A 830 -26.30 -37.72 -2.34
C THR A 830 -24.87 -38.01 -1.90
N ILE A 831 -24.69 -39.01 -1.02
CA ILE A 831 -23.38 -39.32 -0.41
C ILE A 831 -22.86 -40.66 -0.92
N ILE A 832 -23.62 -41.74 -0.76
CA ILE A 832 -23.17 -43.11 -1.03
C ILE A 832 -23.06 -43.39 -2.52
N ALA A 833 -24.09 -43.07 -3.33
CA ALA A 833 -24.10 -43.39 -4.77
C ALA A 833 -22.93 -42.74 -5.55
N PRO A 834 -22.52 -41.48 -5.30
CA PRO A 834 -21.32 -40.93 -5.92
C PRO A 834 -20.04 -41.66 -5.49
N LEU A 835 -19.92 -42.02 -4.20
CA LEU A 835 -18.72 -42.66 -3.67
C LEU A 835 -18.56 -44.12 -4.09
N SER A 836 -19.68 -44.83 -4.32
CA SER A 836 -19.66 -46.21 -4.81
C SER A 836 -19.10 -46.31 -6.23
N LEU A 837 -19.46 -45.36 -7.10
CA LEU A 837 -18.91 -45.24 -8.46
C LEU A 837 -17.40 -44.95 -8.44
N GLU A 838 -16.91 -44.14 -7.50
CA GLU A 838 -15.48 -43.81 -7.36
C GLU A 838 -14.62 -45.00 -6.89
N HIS A 839 -15.22 -45.96 -6.17
CA HIS A 839 -14.51 -47.09 -5.56
C HIS A 839 -14.63 -48.40 -6.35
N GLU A 840 -15.34 -48.40 -7.48
CA GLU A 840 -15.56 -49.59 -8.34
C GLU A 840 -14.27 -50.10 -9.02
N ALA A 841 -13.15 -49.36 -8.93
CA ALA A 841 -11.88 -49.64 -9.60
C ALA A 841 -10.67 -49.84 -8.65
N ARG A 842 -10.87 -50.20 -7.38
CA ARG A 842 -9.78 -50.35 -6.38
C ARG A 842 -9.54 -51.80 -5.93
N GLU A 843 -8.40 -52.06 -5.27
CA GLU A 843 -7.95 -53.41 -4.85
C GLU A 843 -8.78 -54.06 -3.72
N HIS A 844 -9.70 -53.33 -3.07
CA HIS A 844 -10.55 -53.81 -1.97
C HIS A 844 -12.02 -53.83 -2.39
N THR A 845 -12.78 -54.79 -1.87
CA THR A 845 -14.23 -54.87 -2.10
C THR A 845 -14.96 -54.06 -1.03
N VAL A 846 -15.72 -53.04 -1.41
CA VAL A 846 -16.54 -52.26 -0.46
C VAL A 846 -17.98 -52.78 -0.49
N ILE A 847 -18.50 -53.20 0.67
CA ILE A 847 -19.91 -53.53 0.86
C ILE A 847 -20.65 -52.26 1.24
N TRP A 848 -21.58 -51.83 0.39
CA TRP A 848 -22.43 -50.67 0.61
C TRP A 848 -23.75 -51.08 1.28
N PRO A 849 -24.34 -50.21 2.11
CA PRO A 849 -25.62 -50.51 2.74
C PRO A 849 -26.74 -50.54 1.70
N ALA A 850 -27.81 -51.30 1.97
CA ALA A 850 -28.99 -51.30 1.13
C ALA A 850 -29.61 -49.89 1.03
N HIS A 851 -30.30 -49.61 -0.08
CA HIS A 851 -30.92 -48.30 -0.30
C HIS A 851 -31.87 -47.95 0.84
N SER A 852 -31.59 -46.84 1.52
CA SER A 852 -32.31 -46.38 2.71
C SER A 852 -32.77 -44.94 2.53
N PRO A 853 -34.00 -44.58 2.96
CA PRO A 853 -34.55 -43.22 2.86
C PRO A 853 -34.01 -42.27 3.96
N LEU A 854 -33.00 -42.69 4.73
CA LEU A 854 -32.47 -41.89 5.83
C LEU A 854 -31.90 -40.56 5.35
N THR A 855 -32.27 -39.49 6.05
CA THR A 855 -31.82 -38.12 5.80
C THR A 855 -31.15 -37.54 7.02
N VAL A 856 -30.24 -36.59 6.80
CA VAL A 856 -29.54 -35.85 7.83
C VAL A 856 -29.50 -34.37 7.47
N GLN A 857 -29.53 -33.48 8.46
CA GLN A 857 -29.26 -32.07 8.21
C GLN A 857 -27.76 -31.79 8.19
N GLY A 858 -27.27 -31.18 7.12
CA GLY A 858 -25.84 -30.98 6.93
C GLY A 858 -25.48 -30.36 5.59
N ASP A 859 -24.20 -30.42 5.26
CA ASP A 859 -23.68 -30.07 3.93
C ASP A 859 -23.28 -31.35 3.20
N ALA A 860 -23.82 -31.58 2.01
CA ALA A 860 -23.60 -32.81 1.26
C ALA A 860 -22.13 -33.03 0.87
N VAL A 861 -21.37 -31.96 0.62
CA VAL A 861 -19.96 -32.03 0.22
C VAL A 861 -19.10 -32.45 1.40
N LEU A 862 -19.34 -31.88 2.58
CA LEU A 862 -18.62 -32.24 3.79
C LEU A 862 -18.92 -33.66 4.25
N LEU A 863 -20.18 -34.08 4.22
CA LEU A 863 -20.54 -35.45 4.61
C LEU A 863 -19.94 -36.49 3.65
N ARG A 864 -19.85 -36.16 2.35
CA ARG A 864 -19.13 -36.98 1.36
C ARG A 864 -17.63 -37.03 1.63
N LEU A 865 -17.02 -35.89 1.96
CA LEU A 865 -15.60 -35.81 2.33
C LEU A 865 -15.30 -36.63 3.60
N MET A 866 -16.20 -36.58 4.58
CA MET A 866 -16.11 -37.36 5.81
C MET A 866 -16.08 -38.87 5.51
N LEU A 867 -17.07 -39.37 4.76
CA LEU A 867 -17.14 -40.80 4.43
C LEU A 867 -15.96 -41.23 3.55
N ARG A 868 -15.53 -40.40 2.60
CA ARG A 868 -14.34 -40.66 1.76
C ARG A 868 -13.07 -40.80 2.61
N ASN A 869 -12.84 -39.92 3.60
CA ASN A 869 -11.67 -40.01 4.47
C ASN A 869 -11.68 -41.27 5.35
N LEU A 870 -12.85 -41.72 5.81
CA LEU A 870 -12.97 -42.98 6.54
C LEU A 870 -12.67 -44.19 5.64
N LEU A 871 -13.21 -44.22 4.42
CA LEU A 871 -12.94 -45.28 3.43
C LEU A 871 -11.46 -45.35 3.02
N GLU A 872 -10.81 -44.20 2.80
CA GLU A 872 -9.39 -44.15 2.46
C GLU A 872 -8.51 -44.63 3.62
N ASN A 873 -8.88 -44.35 4.87
CA ASN A 873 -8.19 -44.91 6.03
C ASN A 873 -8.41 -46.43 6.13
N ALA A 874 -9.66 -46.90 6.01
CA ALA A 874 -10.00 -48.32 6.04
C ALA A 874 -9.22 -49.12 4.97
N ALA A 875 -9.15 -48.59 3.74
CA ALA A 875 -8.39 -49.20 2.65
C ALA A 875 -6.88 -49.20 2.92
N ARG A 876 -6.34 -48.13 3.52
CA ARG A 876 -4.91 -48.02 3.80
C ARG A 876 -4.42 -49.00 4.87
N TYR A 877 -5.24 -49.26 5.88
CA TYR A 877 -4.86 -50.09 7.04
C TYR A 877 -5.35 -51.54 6.97
N SER A 878 -6.22 -51.86 6.01
CA SER A 878 -6.64 -53.24 5.74
C SER A 878 -5.64 -53.98 4.86
N PRO A 879 -5.45 -55.30 5.04
CA PRO A 879 -4.69 -56.13 4.10
C PRO A 879 -5.27 -56.07 2.68
N ALA A 880 -4.43 -56.23 1.64
CA ALA A 880 -4.90 -56.20 0.25
C ALA A 880 -5.97 -57.29 -0.02
N ARG A 881 -6.99 -56.95 -0.84
CA ARG A 881 -8.12 -57.83 -1.22
C ARG A 881 -9.07 -58.24 -0.07
N THR A 882 -9.08 -57.51 1.03
CA THR A 882 -10.10 -57.66 2.07
C THR A 882 -11.35 -56.82 1.77
N THR A 883 -12.38 -57.03 2.58
CA THR A 883 -13.67 -56.36 2.47
C THR A 883 -13.77 -55.23 3.48
N ILE A 884 -14.21 -54.06 3.03
CA ILE A 884 -14.57 -52.91 3.87
C ILE A 884 -16.09 -52.79 3.87
N GLU A 885 -16.72 -52.72 5.03
CA GLU A 885 -18.18 -52.64 5.14
C GLU A 885 -18.60 -51.23 5.58
N VAL A 886 -19.58 -50.66 4.86
CA VAL A 886 -20.23 -49.41 5.26
C VAL A 886 -21.64 -49.73 5.73
N THR A 887 -21.97 -49.38 6.97
CA THR A 887 -23.29 -49.59 7.54
C THR A 887 -23.97 -48.25 7.86
N LEU A 888 -25.29 -48.24 7.73
CA LEU A 888 -26.13 -47.08 8.03
C LEU A 888 -27.27 -47.53 8.94
N ALA A 889 -27.41 -46.89 10.10
CA ALA A 889 -28.42 -47.22 11.09
C ALA A 889 -29.16 -45.97 11.58
N GLU A 890 -30.49 -46.08 11.73
CA GLU A 890 -31.32 -45.07 12.37
C GLU A 890 -31.18 -45.16 13.90
N THR A 891 -31.15 -44.02 14.57
CA THR A 891 -31.14 -43.90 16.04
C THR A 891 -32.26 -42.94 16.47
N GLU A 892 -32.69 -42.98 17.73
CA GLU A 892 -33.87 -42.21 18.21
C GLU A 892 -33.82 -40.71 17.87
N ASP A 893 -32.62 -40.10 17.77
CA ASP A 893 -32.44 -38.66 17.50
C ASP A 893 -31.54 -38.34 16.27
N GLY A 894 -31.23 -39.34 15.42
CA GLY A 894 -30.29 -39.11 14.32
C GLY A 894 -29.91 -40.35 13.51
N THR A 895 -28.87 -40.21 12.68
CA THR A 895 -28.34 -41.30 11.86
C THR A 895 -26.91 -41.65 12.28
N ARG A 896 -26.58 -42.94 12.32
CA ARG A 896 -25.23 -43.44 12.51
C ARG A 896 -24.71 -44.07 11.22
N VAL A 897 -23.56 -43.60 10.74
CA VAL A 897 -22.80 -44.21 9.64
C VAL A 897 -21.51 -44.81 10.19
N SER A 898 -21.22 -46.05 9.84
CA SER A 898 -20.02 -46.75 10.31
C SER A 898 -19.24 -47.34 9.13
N VAL A 899 -17.91 -47.21 9.19
CA VAL A 899 -16.98 -47.87 8.27
C VAL A 899 -16.19 -48.91 9.07
N ILE A 900 -16.28 -50.16 8.64
CA ILE A 900 -15.67 -51.32 9.30
C ILE A 900 -14.56 -51.84 8.40
N ASP A 901 -13.34 -51.89 8.93
CA ASP A 901 -12.16 -52.38 8.23
C ASP A 901 -11.65 -53.71 8.81
N GLN A 902 -10.68 -54.34 8.15
CA GLN A 902 -10.04 -55.59 8.61
C GLN A 902 -8.57 -55.38 9.00
N GLY A 903 -8.23 -54.16 9.41
CA GLY A 903 -6.88 -53.78 9.83
C GLY A 903 -6.50 -54.29 11.22
N PRO A 904 -5.32 -53.91 11.73
CA PRO A 904 -4.84 -54.32 13.06
C PRO A 904 -5.58 -53.67 14.24
N GLY A 905 -6.55 -52.78 13.98
CA GLY A 905 -7.21 -51.97 15.01
C GLY A 905 -6.32 -50.85 15.56
N ILE A 906 -6.80 -50.16 16.59
CA ILE A 906 -6.10 -49.08 17.29
C ILE A 906 -5.83 -49.48 18.74
N ASP A 907 -4.60 -49.25 19.22
CA ASP A 907 -4.23 -49.41 20.62
C ASP A 907 -5.00 -48.43 21.54
N ASP A 908 -5.55 -48.93 22.63
CA ASP A 908 -6.40 -48.17 23.57
C ASP A 908 -5.69 -46.92 24.12
N ALA A 909 -4.35 -46.98 24.30
CA ALA A 909 -3.56 -45.84 24.79
C ALA A 909 -3.52 -44.65 23.82
N HIS A 910 -3.75 -44.89 22.53
CA HIS A 910 -3.61 -43.88 21.47
C HIS A 910 -4.93 -43.41 20.87
N ARG A 911 -6.07 -43.99 21.29
CA ARG A 911 -7.42 -43.76 20.73
C ARG A 911 -7.85 -42.28 20.73
N GLN A 912 -7.44 -41.48 21.73
CA GLN A 912 -7.75 -40.05 21.78
C GLN A 912 -6.78 -39.16 20.97
N SER A 913 -5.52 -39.58 20.80
CA SER A 913 -4.49 -38.76 20.14
C SER A 913 -4.47 -38.93 18.62
N ILE A 914 -5.08 -39.99 18.08
CA ILE A 914 -5.11 -40.27 16.64
C ILE A 914 -6.04 -39.32 15.85
N THR A 915 -6.96 -38.64 16.54
CA THR A 915 -7.83 -37.62 15.97
C THR A 915 -7.21 -36.21 15.99
N GLU A 916 -6.02 -36.05 16.59
CA GLU A 916 -5.26 -34.80 16.54
C GLU A 916 -4.65 -34.56 15.15
N PRO A 917 -4.56 -33.30 14.67
CA PRO A 917 -3.96 -32.98 13.38
C PRO A 917 -2.49 -33.45 13.28
N PHE A 918 -2.13 -34.00 12.12
CA PHE A 918 -0.77 -34.44 11.78
C PHE A 918 -0.22 -35.63 12.61
N ARG A 919 -1.06 -36.29 13.41
CA ARG A 919 -0.65 -37.49 14.16
C ARG A 919 -0.82 -38.77 13.36
N ARG A 920 0.16 -39.68 13.50
CA ARG A 920 0.20 -40.99 12.82
C ARG A 920 0.72 -42.06 13.77
N LEU A 921 0.10 -43.25 13.75
CA LEU A 921 0.55 -44.41 14.54
C LEU A 921 1.57 -45.27 13.80
N ASP A 922 1.52 -45.33 12.47
CA ASP A 922 2.48 -46.08 11.66
C ASP A 922 3.07 -45.21 10.55
N GLN A 923 4.41 -45.10 10.55
CA GLN A 923 5.15 -44.35 9.53
C GLN A 923 5.27 -45.12 8.20
N ARG A 924 5.04 -46.44 8.22
CA ARG A 924 5.19 -47.32 7.03
C ARG A 924 4.19 -47.03 5.91
N TYR A 925 2.99 -46.58 6.23
CA TYR A 925 1.92 -46.31 5.24
C TYR A 925 1.81 -44.81 4.97
N GLY A 926 2.12 -44.33 3.76
CA GLY A 926 2.10 -42.89 3.42
C GLY A 926 0.75 -42.19 3.72
N GLY A 927 0.78 -40.93 4.17
CA GLY A 927 -0.41 -40.14 4.54
C GLY A 927 -0.07 -38.85 5.30
N SER A 928 -0.94 -37.83 5.27
CA SER A 928 -0.71 -36.50 5.89
C SER A 928 -1.02 -36.46 7.40
N GLY A 929 -1.68 -37.49 7.94
CA GLY A 929 -2.13 -37.51 9.34
C GLY A 929 -3.32 -36.58 9.62
N LEU A 930 -4.00 -36.07 8.58
CA LEU A 930 -5.12 -35.15 8.74
C LEU A 930 -6.49 -35.82 8.62
N GLY A 931 -6.59 -37.01 8.03
CA GLY A 931 -7.88 -37.64 7.68
C GLY A 931 -8.86 -37.75 8.84
N LEU A 932 -8.44 -38.31 9.99
CA LEU A 932 -9.33 -38.43 11.16
C LEU A 932 -9.61 -37.09 11.84
N SER A 933 -8.67 -36.14 11.81
CA SER A 933 -8.90 -34.77 12.33
C SER A 933 -9.93 -34.00 11.48
N ILE A 934 -9.93 -34.23 10.16
CA ILE A 934 -10.92 -33.70 9.22
C ILE A 934 -12.29 -34.31 9.52
N VAL A 935 -12.38 -35.64 9.67
CA VAL A 935 -13.62 -36.33 10.04
C VAL A 935 -14.17 -35.80 11.36
N GLN A 936 -13.33 -35.72 12.40
CA GLN A 936 -13.70 -35.19 13.71
C GLN A 936 -14.27 -33.77 13.60
N ARG A 937 -13.64 -32.91 12.80
CA ARG A 937 -14.08 -31.52 12.63
C ARG A 937 -15.39 -31.41 11.84
N ILE A 938 -15.58 -32.22 10.81
CA ILE A 938 -16.85 -32.28 10.07
C ILE A 938 -17.98 -32.74 10.97
N VAL A 939 -17.76 -33.80 11.74
CA VAL A 939 -18.74 -34.32 12.71
C VAL A 939 -19.09 -33.26 13.76
N GLN A 940 -18.10 -32.51 14.27
CA GLN A 940 -18.35 -31.39 15.20
C GLN A 940 -19.16 -30.25 14.57
N LEU A 941 -18.89 -29.87 13.32
CA LEU A 941 -19.66 -28.85 12.59
C LEU A 941 -21.14 -29.25 12.39
N HIS A 942 -21.40 -30.55 12.38
CA HIS A 942 -22.75 -31.12 12.29
C HIS A 942 -23.34 -31.50 13.66
N HIS A 943 -22.75 -31.05 14.77
CA HIS A 943 -23.18 -31.38 16.14
C HIS A 943 -23.25 -32.89 16.45
N GLY A 944 -22.45 -33.69 15.75
CA GLY A 944 -22.38 -35.13 15.89
C GLY A 944 -21.27 -35.62 16.81
N ARG A 945 -21.05 -36.95 16.82
CA ARG A 945 -19.98 -37.61 17.58
C ARG A 945 -19.30 -38.71 16.76
N LEU A 946 -17.97 -38.69 16.73
CA LEU A 946 -17.12 -39.77 16.18
C LEU A 946 -16.74 -40.74 17.31
N THR A 947 -16.87 -42.04 17.05
CA THR A 947 -16.36 -43.11 17.91
C THR A 947 -15.49 -44.06 17.10
N LEU A 948 -14.39 -44.52 17.71
CA LEU A 948 -13.43 -45.45 17.13
C LEU A 948 -13.32 -46.66 18.07
N GLU A 949 -13.73 -47.83 17.61
CA GLU A 949 -13.79 -49.06 18.40
C GLU A 949 -13.12 -50.21 17.63
N ASN A 950 -12.45 -51.13 18.33
CA ASN A 950 -11.90 -52.32 17.67
C ASN A 950 -12.99 -53.38 17.53
N GLY A 951 -13.08 -54.03 16.36
CA GLY A 951 -14.01 -55.13 16.12
C GLY A 951 -13.65 -56.38 16.94
N ALA A 952 -14.65 -57.17 17.31
CA ALA A 952 -14.47 -58.39 18.10
C ALA A 952 -13.63 -59.47 17.36
N GLU A 953 -13.61 -59.44 16.02
CA GLU A 953 -12.87 -60.37 15.16
C GLU A 953 -11.58 -59.75 14.57
N GLY A 954 -11.17 -58.56 15.04
CA GLY A 954 -10.13 -57.72 14.44
C GLY A 954 -10.71 -56.57 13.61
N GLY A 955 -9.88 -55.59 13.22
CA GLY A 955 -10.32 -54.41 12.48
C GLY A 955 -10.75 -53.21 13.33
N LEU A 956 -10.88 -52.05 12.69
CA LEU A 956 -11.38 -50.82 13.28
C LEU A 956 -12.80 -50.52 12.78
N ILE A 957 -13.68 -50.18 13.72
CA ILE A 957 -15.02 -49.66 13.49
C ILE A 957 -14.99 -48.16 13.76
N ALA A 958 -15.06 -47.36 12.70
CA ALA A 958 -15.17 -45.90 12.79
C ALA A 958 -16.62 -45.47 12.57
N SER A 959 -17.29 -45.00 13.62
CA SER A 959 -18.71 -44.63 13.60
C SER A 959 -18.91 -43.13 13.79
N CYS A 960 -19.65 -42.49 12.89
CA CYS A 960 -20.09 -41.10 13.01
C CYS A 960 -21.60 -41.08 13.29
N TRP A 961 -21.99 -40.53 14.44
CA TRP A 961 -23.38 -40.21 14.75
C TRP A 961 -23.66 -38.75 14.42
N LEU A 962 -24.76 -38.47 13.73
CA LEU A 962 -25.19 -37.14 13.30
C LEU A 962 -26.69 -36.93 13.61
N PRO A 963 -27.10 -35.77 14.14
CA PRO A 963 -28.48 -35.52 14.51
C PRO A 963 -29.40 -35.34 13.30
N ALA A 964 -30.67 -35.72 13.43
CA ALA A 964 -31.66 -35.57 12.34
C ALA A 964 -32.02 -34.10 12.06
N LYS A 965 -31.88 -33.21 13.06
CA LYS A 965 -32.09 -31.76 12.95
C LYS A 965 -31.00 -31.02 13.72
N ILE A 966 -30.54 -29.91 13.18
CA ILE A 966 -29.58 -29.02 13.84
C ILE A 966 -30.36 -27.76 14.26
N GLY A 967 -30.37 -27.47 15.57
CA GLY A 967 -31.27 -26.51 16.22
C GLY A 967 -30.69 -25.12 16.40
#